data_AF-A0A1Y4H1U6-F1
#
_entry.id   AF-A0A1Y4H1U6-F1
#
_cell.length_a   1.000
_cell.length_b   1.000
_cell.length_c   1.000
_cell.angle_alpha   90.00
_cell.angle_beta   90.00
_cell.angle_gamma   90.00
#
_symmetry.space_group_name_H-M   'P 1'
#
loop_
_entity.id
_entity.type
_entity.pdbx_description
1 polymer ?
#
loop_
_entity_poly.entity_id
_entity_poly.type
_entity_poly.pdbx_seq_one_letter_code
_entity_poly.pdbx_strand_id
1 'polypeptide(L)'
;MIYMKNSIALAACLSLGLVAQAEKPQWGTPDTIAHYPIGPGAVYTHIEFTQKPIQLFQVTLDLNDEYNAVEVYPSNGKTPDATRETTSSQCRSNSYEGHRAFFGVNHDLFHYSGQTTAAGINVRNGEIISHYGDYGRSVLSINKDKVAEVFPPCYEAKVICPDQTEIKIDNVNESAYGIQSYRNCVLFNTYSSLTLTTEGLYAKLEPQGEWIINGEPTPCRVVSIGHTPIQPDGKSHILFMRNDAATQFESRVQVGDVVQIDQRFVNTTFPNSGLSVPPAQQVLQAFHGWPSVILNGELHDKEYNDFVTPGREFQDYPCTLVGITKDGKKLFIITADKGSMVEDAYYLVEQGAWNVVNFDGGGSATMVVYDQVVNSPTDGKERAVMDSFQGISLAPDDPVFSFLSFSKPSIKTHPLGVTPLRLLAHNRYGIVIDDDCREVEFSCEPEELGYVNSRGEFCAGPVAMSGTITARRGDSTCKMRVTMSGTTGEPRLCIDSLYIDDIREYPIELEAEASGETYRVNPEILTWSVTGDDCCQVVEGAVKGVKSGRAMLRGSYEGTTVEFPVVVEIGAGEMVHEDFADVASLPVTASSAVAQMRFDSSILPAGWSDGNTLVFDLNTGRAPNIVIDHSMRFFGLPDSVSMQIKNWDSIISSISCEFTCPTGSWIHTLTPEADSDSVYVVPLSDRGVSDFPVTLDNLKIYLSTQQKGTDRKISFRDFKAYYPHEATDGIVAPVREPGLTVFKSSPGSLMIEGLATYEGSASVTLSDMNGRRLVMLETSVSPSGTCEVLLPTTLSRGVYLVGVQTETGFRVAKLVW
;
A
#
# COMPACT_ATOMS: atom_id res chain seq x y z
N MET A 1 22.94 -15.92 -25.76
CA MET A 1 23.00 -16.12 -27.23
C MET A 1 22.22 -17.39 -27.54
N ILE A 2 21.30 -17.34 -28.53
CA ILE A 2 20.22 -18.30 -28.85
C ILE A 2 18.99 -18.22 -27.92
N TYR A 3 18.13 -17.23 -28.16
CA TYR A 3 16.66 -17.39 -28.08
C TYR A 3 16.05 -16.39 -29.08
N MET A 4 15.90 -16.84 -30.32
CA MET A 4 15.07 -16.17 -31.32
C MET A 4 14.42 -17.24 -32.21
N LYS A 5 13.11 -17.05 -32.42
CA LYS A 5 12.21 -17.69 -33.41
C LYS A 5 11.64 -19.07 -33.04
N ASN A 6 10.34 -19.12 -32.81
CA ASN A 6 9.38 -19.45 -33.87
C ASN A 6 7.93 -19.30 -33.41
N SER A 7 7.22 -18.41 -34.09
CA SER A 7 5.76 -18.51 -34.30
C SER A 7 5.57 -19.32 -35.57
N ILE A 8 4.80 -20.42 -35.55
CA ILE A 8 4.15 -21.01 -36.75
C ILE A 8 2.92 -21.81 -36.30
N ALA A 9 1.88 -21.67 -37.11
CA ALA A 9 0.54 -22.22 -37.09
C ALA A 9 0.38 -23.68 -36.65
N LEU A 10 -0.74 -23.93 -35.93
CA LEU A 10 -1.37 -25.23 -35.74
C LEU A 10 -1.64 -25.90 -37.09
N ALA A 11 -1.04 -27.06 -37.32
CA ALA A 11 -1.49 -28.02 -38.34
C ALA A 11 -2.20 -29.17 -37.61
N ALA A 12 -3.49 -29.32 -37.88
CA ALA A 12 -4.33 -30.39 -37.35
C ALA A 12 -3.94 -31.73 -38.00
N CYS A 13 -3.50 -32.69 -37.19
CA CYS A 13 -3.51 -34.10 -37.55
C CYS A 13 -4.63 -34.80 -36.78
N LEU A 14 -5.69 -35.17 -37.51
CA LEU A 14 -6.76 -36.04 -37.04
C LEU A 14 -6.19 -37.43 -36.68
N SER A 15 -6.28 -37.80 -35.40
CA SER A 15 -6.38 -39.19 -34.97
C SER A 15 -7.73 -39.36 -34.26
N LEU A 16 -8.64 -40.06 -34.91
CA LEU A 16 -9.95 -40.46 -34.39
C LEU A 16 -9.77 -41.45 -33.23
N GLY A 17 -9.81 -40.91 -32.01
CA GLY A 17 -10.23 -41.60 -30.79
C GLY A 17 -11.15 -40.65 -30.06
N LEU A 18 -12.37 -41.08 -29.72
CA LEU A 18 -13.29 -40.29 -28.88
C LEU A 18 -12.70 -40.21 -27.47
N VAL A 19 -11.88 -39.17 -27.25
CA VAL A 19 -11.36 -38.74 -25.96
C VAL A 19 -12.00 -37.37 -25.70
N ALA A 20 -12.61 -37.17 -24.54
CA ALA A 20 -13.12 -35.85 -24.15
C ALA A 20 -11.92 -34.93 -23.88
N GLN A 21 -11.44 -34.27 -24.94
CA GLN A 21 -10.36 -33.29 -24.84
C GLN A 21 -10.89 -32.08 -24.07
N ALA A 22 -10.11 -31.56 -23.10
CA ALA A 22 -10.44 -30.36 -22.32
C ALA A 22 -10.94 -29.24 -23.25
N GLU A 23 -12.15 -28.73 -22.99
CA GLU A 23 -12.75 -27.69 -23.81
C GLU A 23 -12.19 -26.33 -23.42
N LYS A 24 -11.74 -25.54 -24.40
CA LYS A 24 -11.28 -24.17 -24.17
C LYS A 24 -12.36 -23.35 -23.43
N PRO A 25 -12.04 -22.72 -22.29
CA PRO A 25 -13.00 -21.86 -21.60
C PRO A 25 -13.43 -20.71 -22.52
N GLN A 26 -14.73 -20.48 -22.61
CA GLN A 26 -15.34 -19.44 -23.45
C GLN A 26 -15.38 -18.09 -22.73
N TRP A 27 -14.24 -17.62 -22.23
CA TRP A 27 -14.12 -16.35 -21.48
C TRP A 27 -13.88 -15.13 -22.36
N GLY A 28 -13.58 -15.34 -23.64
CA GLY A 28 -13.30 -14.29 -24.60
C GLY A 28 -11.82 -13.98 -24.77
N THR A 29 -11.53 -12.81 -25.34
CA THR A 29 -10.16 -12.35 -25.58
C THR A 29 -9.54 -11.87 -24.26
N PRO A 30 -8.39 -12.42 -23.84
CA PRO A 30 -7.69 -11.95 -22.65
C PRO A 30 -7.06 -10.57 -22.88
N ASP A 31 -7.07 -9.73 -21.87
CA ASP A 31 -6.22 -8.56 -21.75
C ASP A 31 -5.19 -8.76 -20.63
N THR A 32 -3.91 -8.64 -20.95
CA THR A 32 -2.82 -8.88 -19.98
C THR A 32 -2.48 -7.58 -19.28
N ILE A 33 -2.91 -7.46 -18.03
CA ILE A 33 -2.73 -6.28 -17.20
C ILE A 33 -1.30 -6.23 -16.64
N ALA A 34 -0.75 -7.40 -16.28
CA ALA A 34 0.63 -7.54 -15.84
C ALA A 34 1.26 -8.86 -16.30
N HIS A 35 2.57 -8.86 -16.58
CA HIS A 35 3.37 -10.04 -16.88
C HIS A 35 4.87 -9.75 -16.69
N TYR A 36 5.48 -10.30 -15.65
CA TYR A 36 6.91 -10.09 -15.39
C TYR A 36 7.52 -11.14 -14.43
N PRO A 37 8.85 -11.37 -14.48
CA PRO A 37 9.55 -12.23 -13.52
C PRO A 37 9.45 -11.71 -12.09
N ILE A 38 9.23 -12.61 -11.14
CA ILE A 38 9.10 -12.28 -9.70
C ILE A 38 10.10 -13.01 -8.81
N GLY A 39 11.04 -13.75 -9.40
CA GLY A 39 12.04 -14.52 -8.67
C GLY A 39 12.52 -15.75 -9.45
N PRO A 40 13.31 -16.62 -8.81
CA PRO A 40 13.95 -17.75 -9.48
C PRO A 40 12.94 -18.70 -10.14
N GLY A 41 13.04 -18.84 -11.46
CA GLY A 41 12.13 -19.64 -12.28
C GLY A 41 10.67 -19.17 -12.29
N ALA A 42 10.35 -17.97 -11.78
CA ALA A 42 8.97 -17.57 -11.51
C ALA A 42 8.52 -16.33 -12.26
N VAL A 43 7.32 -16.39 -12.84
CA VAL A 43 6.68 -15.29 -13.59
C VAL A 43 5.27 -15.08 -13.08
N TYR A 44 4.96 -13.83 -12.72
CA TYR A 44 3.61 -13.40 -12.37
C TYR A 44 2.89 -12.87 -13.60
N THR A 45 1.60 -13.19 -13.73
CA THR A 45 0.71 -12.70 -14.79
C THR A 45 -0.65 -12.35 -14.21
N HIS A 46 -1.20 -11.19 -14.56
CA HIS A 46 -2.58 -10.79 -14.28
C HIS A 46 -3.31 -10.56 -15.58
N ILE A 47 -4.44 -11.25 -15.74
CA ILE A 47 -5.25 -11.28 -16.96
C ILE A 47 -6.68 -10.89 -16.62
N GLU A 48 -7.25 -10.00 -17.43
CA GLU A 48 -8.67 -9.69 -17.44
C GLU A 48 -9.34 -10.33 -18.65
N PHE A 49 -10.50 -10.95 -18.44
CA PHE A 49 -11.39 -11.39 -19.51
C PHE A 49 -12.66 -10.55 -19.45
N THR A 50 -12.97 -9.77 -20.49
CA THR A 50 -14.09 -8.82 -20.43
C THR A 50 -15.44 -9.42 -20.81
N GLN A 51 -15.48 -10.50 -21.61
CA GLN A 51 -16.74 -11.12 -22.05
C GLN A 51 -17.41 -11.90 -20.92
N LYS A 52 -16.62 -12.62 -20.12
CA LYS A 52 -17.00 -13.12 -18.80
C LYS A 52 -16.06 -12.42 -17.82
N PRO A 53 -16.49 -11.33 -17.12
CA PRO A 53 -15.62 -10.46 -16.32
C PRO A 53 -14.91 -11.25 -15.21
N ILE A 54 -13.74 -11.80 -15.55
CA ILE A 54 -12.89 -12.63 -14.71
C ILE A 54 -11.56 -11.93 -14.60
N GLN A 55 -11.09 -11.75 -13.37
CA GLN A 55 -9.72 -11.39 -13.03
C GLN A 55 -8.98 -12.67 -12.65
N LEU A 56 -7.99 -13.02 -13.46
CA LEU A 56 -7.16 -14.19 -13.26
C LEU A 56 -5.74 -13.76 -12.87
N PHE A 57 -5.30 -14.26 -11.72
CA PHE A 57 -3.96 -14.04 -11.18
C PHE A 57 -3.19 -15.34 -11.27
N GLN A 58 -2.04 -15.34 -11.93
CA GLN A 58 -1.25 -16.53 -12.19
C GLN A 58 0.21 -16.33 -11.77
N VAL A 59 0.78 -17.35 -11.11
CA VAL A 59 2.21 -17.56 -11.04
C VAL A 59 2.57 -18.83 -11.79
N THR A 60 3.55 -18.73 -12.68
CA THR A 60 4.19 -19.89 -13.30
C THR A 60 5.54 -20.10 -12.65
N LEU A 61 5.83 -21.32 -12.20
CA LEU A 61 7.07 -21.67 -11.51
C LEU A 61 7.78 -22.84 -12.22
N ASP A 62 9.03 -22.64 -12.63
CA ASP A 62 9.93 -23.68 -13.12
C ASP A 62 10.71 -24.29 -11.95
N LEU A 63 10.40 -25.54 -11.61
CA LEU A 63 11.03 -26.27 -10.51
C LEU A 63 12.46 -26.74 -10.83
N ASN A 64 12.96 -26.55 -12.06
CA ASN A 64 14.35 -26.84 -12.39
C ASN A 64 15.32 -25.76 -11.88
N ASP A 65 14.84 -24.57 -11.55
CA ASP A 65 15.70 -23.51 -11.00
C ASP A 65 16.24 -23.93 -9.63
N GLU A 66 17.57 -23.88 -9.44
CA GLU A 66 18.21 -24.33 -8.22
C GLU A 66 17.89 -23.43 -7.02
N TYR A 67 17.55 -22.16 -7.25
CA TYR A 67 17.32 -21.14 -6.23
C TYR A 67 15.86 -21.01 -5.80
N ASN A 68 14.95 -21.87 -6.26
CA ASN A 68 13.60 -21.92 -5.71
C ASN A 68 13.33 -23.18 -4.89
N ALA A 69 12.34 -23.11 -4.02
CA ALA A 69 11.68 -24.26 -3.43
C ALA A 69 10.19 -23.97 -3.34
N VAL A 70 9.42 -24.97 -2.94
CA VAL A 70 8.01 -24.83 -2.61
C VAL A 70 7.82 -25.39 -1.22
N GLU A 71 7.00 -24.73 -0.41
CA GLU A 71 6.69 -25.16 0.95
C GLU A 71 5.21 -25.01 1.25
N VAL A 72 4.68 -25.97 2.03
CA VAL A 72 3.47 -25.73 2.83
C VAL A 72 3.90 -24.89 4.03
N TYR A 73 3.12 -23.90 4.42
CA TYR A 73 3.32 -23.23 5.70
C TYR A 73 2.05 -23.29 6.55
N PRO A 74 2.08 -23.87 7.76
CA PRO A 74 0.94 -23.85 8.66
C PRO A 74 0.81 -22.51 9.36
N SER A 75 -0.43 -22.12 9.64
CA SER A 75 -0.75 -20.93 10.40
C SER A 75 0.02 -20.86 11.71
N ASN A 76 0.70 -19.73 11.93
CA ASN A 76 1.56 -19.43 13.06
C ASN A 76 2.66 -20.48 13.29
N GLY A 77 3.05 -21.20 12.23
CA GLY A 77 4.02 -22.29 12.29
C GLY A 77 3.58 -23.50 13.11
N LYS A 78 2.28 -23.68 13.38
CA LYS A 78 1.81 -24.68 14.35
C LYS A 78 0.44 -25.28 14.03
N THR A 79 0.12 -26.37 14.71
CA THR A 79 -1.15 -27.10 14.63
C THR A 79 -1.45 -27.82 15.95
N PRO A 80 -2.67 -27.74 16.51
CA PRO A 80 -3.79 -26.93 16.02
C PRO A 80 -3.53 -25.42 16.18
N ASP A 81 -4.27 -24.59 15.45
CA ASP A 81 -4.25 -23.14 15.66
C ASP A 81 -5.65 -22.52 15.55
N ALA A 82 -6.21 -22.11 16.68
CA ALA A 82 -7.53 -21.49 16.73
C ALA A 82 -7.51 -20.04 16.19
N THR A 83 -6.38 -19.34 16.33
CA THR A 83 -6.26 -17.93 15.94
C THR A 83 -6.24 -17.76 14.43
N ARG A 84 -5.60 -18.70 13.72
CA ARG A 84 -5.30 -18.63 12.29
C ARG A 84 -4.41 -17.43 11.95
N GLU A 85 -3.92 -17.38 10.72
CA GLU A 85 -3.30 -16.18 10.15
C GLU A 85 -3.57 -16.11 8.65
N THR A 86 -3.50 -14.90 8.11
CA THR A 86 -3.75 -14.67 6.68
C THR A 86 -2.59 -15.20 5.82
N THR A 87 -2.83 -15.49 4.54
CA THR A 87 -1.80 -15.99 3.61
C THR A 87 -0.60 -15.05 3.54
N SER A 88 -0.82 -13.74 3.52
CA SER A 88 0.23 -12.72 3.52
C SER A 88 1.04 -12.72 4.82
N SER A 89 0.39 -12.96 5.96
CA SER A 89 1.07 -13.14 7.26
C SER A 89 1.92 -14.39 7.27
N GLN A 90 1.41 -15.50 6.73
CA GLN A 90 2.15 -16.75 6.60
C GLN A 90 3.40 -16.60 5.73
N CYS A 91 3.31 -15.90 4.60
CA CYS A 91 4.47 -15.63 3.74
C CYS A 91 5.53 -14.79 4.45
N ARG A 92 5.11 -13.73 5.17
CA ARG A 92 6.03 -12.90 5.96
C ARG A 92 6.68 -13.70 7.09
N SER A 93 5.91 -14.50 7.82
CA SER A 93 6.41 -15.35 8.90
C SER A 93 7.39 -16.41 8.42
N ASN A 94 7.24 -16.86 7.17
CA ASN A 94 8.15 -17.80 6.53
C ASN A 94 9.30 -17.14 5.76
N SER A 95 9.51 -15.84 5.92
CA SER A 95 10.59 -15.11 5.23
C SER A 95 11.67 -14.68 6.22
N TYR A 96 12.91 -15.10 5.97
CA TYR A 96 14.11 -14.78 6.74
C TYR A 96 15.35 -14.80 5.84
N GLU A 97 16.52 -14.45 6.37
CA GLU A 97 17.75 -14.36 5.58
C GLU A 97 18.07 -15.68 4.85
N GLY A 98 18.20 -15.63 3.52
CA GLY A 98 18.44 -16.79 2.66
C GLY A 98 17.21 -17.67 2.36
N HIS A 99 16.03 -17.30 2.84
CA HIS A 99 14.78 -18.03 2.61
C HIS A 99 13.60 -17.05 2.57
N ARG A 100 13.12 -16.70 1.38
CA ARG A 100 12.06 -15.70 1.22
C ARG A 100 10.85 -16.27 0.50
N ALA A 101 9.68 -16.23 1.13
CA ALA A 101 8.41 -16.51 0.46
C ALA A 101 8.05 -15.36 -0.48
N PHE A 102 8.41 -15.49 -1.77
CA PHE A 102 8.27 -14.40 -2.74
C PHE A 102 6.90 -14.40 -3.44
N PHE A 103 6.18 -15.52 -3.37
CA PHE A 103 4.73 -15.57 -3.59
C PHE A 103 4.08 -16.66 -2.72
N GLY A 104 2.77 -16.56 -2.54
CA GLY A 104 1.99 -17.62 -1.92
C GLY A 104 0.51 -17.55 -2.26
N VAL A 105 -0.18 -18.68 -2.11
CA VAL A 105 -1.64 -18.77 -2.22
C VAL A 105 -2.22 -19.48 -1.01
N ASN A 106 -3.50 -19.25 -0.71
CA ASN A 106 -4.22 -20.07 0.26
C ASN A 106 -4.25 -21.53 -0.19
N HIS A 107 -4.37 -22.45 0.76
CA HIS A 107 -4.28 -23.88 0.48
C HIS A 107 -5.50 -24.67 0.99
N ASP A 108 -5.44 -25.34 2.14
CA ASP A 108 -6.40 -26.40 2.50
C ASP A 108 -7.75 -25.86 2.98
N LEU A 109 -8.77 -26.72 2.88
CA LEU A 109 -9.97 -26.60 3.70
C LEU A 109 -9.61 -26.70 5.18
N PHE A 110 -10.45 -26.14 6.04
CA PHE A 110 -10.22 -26.18 7.47
C PHE A 110 -11.48 -26.11 8.32
N HIS A 111 -11.35 -26.53 9.57
CA HIS A 111 -12.44 -26.52 10.54
C HIS A 111 -12.43 -25.25 11.39
N TYR A 112 -13.51 -24.47 11.30
CA TYR A 112 -13.65 -23.19 12.02
C TYR A 112 -13.78 -23.33 13.55
N SER A 113 -14.29 -24.46 14.04
CA SER A 113 -14.51 -24.68 15.47
C SER A 113 -14.13 -26.10 15.90
N GLY A 114 -13.72 -26.24 17.16
CA GLY A 114 -13.41 -27.52 17.79
C GLY A 114 -12.04 -28.08 17.42
N GLN A 115 -11.82 -28.43 16.14
CA GLN A 115 -10.58 -29.07 15.69
C GLN A 115 -9.43 -28.10 15.47
N THR A 116 -9.72 -26.94 14.86
CA THR A 116 -8.75 -25.87 14.56
C THR A 116 -7.48 -26.37 13.85
N THR A 117 -7.67 -27.26 12.87
CA THR A 117 -6.63 -27.79 11.97
C THR A 117 -7.07 -27.61 10.53
N ALA A 118 -6.11 -27.73 9.60
CA ALA A 118 -6.42 -28.04 8.22
C ALA A 118 -7.14 -29.40 8.11
N ALA A 119 -7.92 -29.59 7.05
CA ALA A 119 -8.84 -30.71 6.91
C ALA A 119 -8.13 -31.99 6.46
N GLY A 120 -7.16 -31.89 5.56
CA GLY A 120 -6.47 -33.04 5.02
C GLY A 120 -5.05 -33.22 5.52
N ILE A 121 -4.31 -34.07 4.79
CA ILE A 121 -2.91 -34.36 5.07
C ILE A 121 -2.01 -33.32 4.42
N ASN A 122 -1.24 -32.63 5.25
CA ASN A 122 -0.26 -31.64 4.79
C ASN A 122 1.12 -32.02 5.30
N VAL A 123 2.11 -31.95 4.42
CA VAL A 123 3.50 -32.33 4.70
C VAL A 123 4.39 -31.14 4.42
N ARG A 124 5.25 -30.81 5.38
CA ARG A 124 6.31 -29.81 5.21
C ARG A 124 7.64 -30.40 5.62
N ASN A 125 8.61 -30.34 4.71
CA ASN A 125 9.96 -30.86 4.90
C ASN A 125 9.97 -32.34 5.35
N GLY A 126 9.07 -33.15 4.79
CA GLY A 126 8.92 -34.59 5.08
C GLY A 126 8.23 -34.90 6.41
N GLU A 127 7.72 -33.88 7.10
CA GLU A 127 7.01 -34.02 8.36
C GLU A 127 5.52 -33.67 8.19
N ILE A 128 4.65 -34.48 8.78
CA ILE A 128 3.21 -34.25 8.77
C ILE A 128 2.87 -33.04 9.66
N ILE A 129 2.23 -32.03 9.09
CA ILE A 129 1.66 -30.90 9.84
C ILE A 129 0.37 -31.38 10.50
N SER A 130 -0.62 -31.71 9.69
CA SER A 130 -1.93 -32.18 10.13
C SER A 130 -2.32 -33.43 9.37
N HIS A 131 -3.00 -34.34 10.07
CA HIS A 131 -3.61 -35.53 9.50
C HIS A 131 -4.91 -35.84 10.27
N TYR A 132 -6.05 -35.66 9.62
CA TYR A 132 -7.37 -35.93 10.19
C TYR A 132 -8.11 -37.03 9.42
N GLY A 133 -7.90 -38.28 9.84
CA GLY A 133 -8.62 -39.46 9.38
C GLY A 133 -8.11 -40.06 8.06
N ASP A 134 -8.55 -41.29 7.77
CA ASP A 134 -8.13 -42.07 6.59
C ASP A 134 -8.84 -41.65 5.29
N TYR A 135 -9.72 -40.64 5.35
CA TYR A 135 -10.51 -40.16 4.22
C TYR A 135 -9.88 -38.89 3.65
N GLY A 136 -8.95 -39.05 2.71
CA GLY A 136 -8.35 -37.94 1.98
C GLY A 136 -8.67 -38.02 0.49
N ARG A 137 -9.00 -36.86 -0.11
CA ARG A 137 -8.97 -36.65 -1.57
C ARG A 137 -7.52 -36.56 -2.02
N SER A 138 -7.25 -36.28 -3.29
CA SER A 138 -5.88 -36.17 -3.83
C SER A 138 -4.93 -35.31 -2.99
N VAL A 139 -3.63 -35.63 -3.02
CA VAL A 139 -2.56 -34.68 -2.66
C VAL A 139 -1.79 -34.27 -3.90
N LEU A 140 -1.37 -33.01 -3.96
CA LEU A 140 -0.26 -32.57 -4.80
C LEU A 140 1.00 -32.65 -3.95
N SER A 141 2.00 -33.39 -4.38
CA SER A 141 3.28 -33.53 -3.67
C SER A 141 4.41 -32.87 -4.42
N ILE A 142 5.49 -32.54 -3.72
CA ILE A 142 6.78 -32.20 -4.31
C ILE A 142 7.85 -33.00 -3.59
N ASN A 143 8.61 -33.77 -4.37
CA ASN A 143 9.68 -34.61 -3.84
C ASN A 143 11.02 -33.86 -3.75
N LYS A 144 12.03 -34.53 -3.16
CA LYS A 144 13.39 -34.02 -2.99
C LYS A 144 14.06 -33.60 -4.31
N ASP A 145 13.70 -34.24 -5.42
CA ASP A 145 14.20 -33.93 -6.77
C ASP A 145 13.40 -32.81 -7.45
N LYS A 146 12.54 -32.09 -6.72
CA LYS A 146 11.64 -31.05 -7.24
C LYS A 146 10.77 -31.55 -8.40
N VAL A 147 10.15 -32.72 -8.23
CA VAL A 147 9.12 -33.25 -9.14
C VAL A 147 7.79 -33.20 -8.41
N ALA A 148 6.80 -32.58 -9.06
CA ALA A 148 5.43 -32.53 -8.59
C ALA A 148 4.59 -33.69 -9.11
N GLU A 149 3.81 -34.32 -8.24
CA GLU A 149 2.97 -35.49 -8.56
C GLU A 149 1.64 -35.43 -7.82
N VAL A 150 0.57 -36.01 -8.40
CA VAL A 150 -0.77 -36.06 -7.81
C VAL A 150 -1.18 -37.51 -7.57
N PHE A 151 -1.55 -37.86 -6.33
CA PHE A 151 -1.90 -39.25 -5.96
C PHE A 151 -2.86 -39.27 -4.75
N PRO A 152 -3.51 -40.42 -4.42
CA PRO A 152 -4.40 -40.51 -3.27
C PRO A 152 -3.60 -40.67 -1.96
N PRO A 153 -3.89 -39.90 -0.91
CA PRO A 153 -3.19 -40.00 0.35
C PRO A 153 -3.74 -41.16 1.19
N CYS A 154 -2.91 -42.15 1.44
CA CYS A 154 -3.11 -43.08 2.54
C CYS A 154 -1.80 -43.19 3.29
N TYR A 155 -1.81 -42.67 4.51
CA TYR A 155 -0.61 -42.49 5.30
C TYR A 155 -0.47 -43.61 6.34
N GLU A 156 0.72 -44.19 6.40
CA GLU A 156 1.12 -45.14 7.43
C GLU A 156 2.43 -44.70 8.05
N ALA A 157 2.58 -44.91 9.36
CA ALA A 157 3.83 -44.66 10.05
C ALA A 157 4.08 -45.68 11.16
N LYS A 158 5.36 -45.88 11.48
CA LYS A 158 5.80 -46.78 12.53
C LYS A 158 7.13 -46.32 13.14
N VAL A 159 7.33 -46.68 14.41
CA VAL A 159 8.64 -46.66 15.04
C VAL A 159 9.24 -48.07 15.00
N ILE A 160 10.50 -48.16 14.55
CA ILE A 160 11.29 -49.38 14.46
C ILE A 160 12.32 -49.33 15.59
N CYS A 161 12.19 -50.26 16.54
CA CYS A 161 13.09 -50.40 17.68
C CYS A 161 14.45 -50.99 17.26
N PRO A 162 15.51 -50.90 18.10
CA PRO A 162 16.82 -51.46 17.78
C PRO A 162 16.81 -52.95 17.43
N ASP A 163 15.91 -53.72 18.04
CA ASP A 163 15.71 -55.15 17.79
C ASP A 163 14.82 -55.46 16.56
N GLN A 164 14.48 -54.44 15.76
CA GLN A 164 13.57 -54.50 14.61
C GLN A 164 12.09 -54.71 14.94
N THR A 165 11.69 -54.60 16.21
CA THR A 165 10.26 -54.56 16.56
C THR A 165 9.62 -53.29 16.00
N GLU A 166 8.50 -53.45 15.30
CA GLU A 166 7.75 -52.35 14.71
C GLU A 166 6.51 -52.04 15.55
N ILE A 167 6.36 -50.77 15.94
CA ILE A 167 5.17 -50.27 16.65
C ILE A 167 4.51 -49.25 15.74
N LYS A 168 3.25 -49.50 15.37
CA LYS A 168 2.45 -48.58 14.54
C LYS A 168 2.32 -47.22 15.25
N ILE A 169 2.47 -46.14 14.49
CA ILE A 169 2.10 -44.78 14.88
C ILE A 169 0.69 -44.53 14.33
N ASP A 170 -0.28 -44.32 15.21
CA ASP A 170 -1.69 -44.19 14.83
C ASP A 170 -2.04 -42.80 14.31
N ASN A 171 -1.28 -41.77 14.69
CA ASN A 171 -1.39 -40.43 14.13
C ASN A 171 -0.11 -39.61 14.32
N VAL A 172 0.04 -38.58 13.50
CA VAL A 172 1.04 -37.52 13.70
C VAL A 172 0.33 -36.20 13.95
N ASN A 173 0.70 -35.55 15.05
CA ASN A 173 0.02 -34.41 15.65
C ASN A 173 -1.47 -34.69 15.93
N GLU A 174 -2.09 -33.89 16.78
CA GLU A 174 -3.49 -34.06 17.17
C GLU A 174 -4.24 -32.77 16.93
N SER A 175 -5.54 -32.87 16.67
CA SER A 175 -6.42 -31.70 16.65
C SER A 175 -6.60 -31.13 18.06
N ALA A 176 -7.28 -29.99 18.19
CA ALA A 176 -7.61 -29.42 19.50
C ALA A 176 -8.57 -30.30 20.35
N TYR A 177 -9.06 -31.42 19.83
CA TYR A 177 -9.75 -32.45 20.62
C TYR A 177 -8.83 -33.32 21.49
N GLY A 178 -7.51 -33.21 21.31
CA GLY A 178 -6.53 -33.99 22.07
C GLY A 178 -6.44 -35.46 21.61
N ILE A 179 -5.62 -36.23 22.34
CA ILE A 179 -5.33 -37.64 22.03
C ILE A 179 -6.61 -38.48 22.15
N GLN A 180 -7.07 -39.02 21.02
CA GLN A 180 -8.29 -39.82 20.97
C GLN A 180 -8.14 -41.16 21.70
N SER A 181 -9.21 -41.67 22.34
CA SER A 181 -9.19 -42.87 23.20
C SER A 181 -8.86 -44.19 22.48
N TYR A 182 -8.91 -44.22 21.14
CA TYR A 182 -8.56 -45.38 20.32
C TYR A 182 -7.12 -45.36 19.79
N ARG A 183 -6.35 -44.27 19.99
CA ARG A 183 -4.96 -44.14 19.53
C ARG A 183 -3.97 -44.64 20.58
N ASN A 184 -3.16 -45.64 20.30
CA ASN A 184 -2.20 -46.20 21.24
C ASN A 184 -0.80 -45.59 21.10
N CYS A 185 -0.47 -45.03 19.94
CA CYS A 185 0.81 -44.41 19.66
C CYS A 185 0.63 -43.14 18.82
N VAL A 186 1.14 -41.99 19.27
CA VAL A 186 1.04 -40.70 18.55
C VAL A 186 2.40 -40.02 18.53
N LEU A 187 2.83 -39.59 17.35
CA LEU A 187 4.02 -38.76 17.18
C LEU A 187 3.62 -37.29 17.18
N PHE A 188 4.20 -36.49 18.08
CA PHE A 188 4.13 -35.04 18.04
C PHE A 188 5.45 -34.50 17.52
N ASN A 189 5.40 -33.66 16.49
CA ASN A 189 6.59 -33.02 15.95
C ASN A 189 6.63 -31.52 16.28
N THR A 190 7.53 -30.78 15.64
CA THR A 190 7.79 -29.36 15.89
C THR A 190 6.60 -28.47 15.58
N TYR A 191 5.62 -28.91 14.79
CA TYR A 191 4.41 -28.13 14.52
C TYR A 191 3.37 -28.30 15.62
N SER A 192 3.46 -29.31 16.49
CA SER A 192 2.41 -29.50 17.50
C SER A 192 2.38 -28.36 18.52
N SER A 193 1.20 -27.78 18.72
CA SER A 193 0.91 -26.82 19.78
C SER A 193 -0.03 -27.38 20.85
N LEU A 194 -0.39 -28.68 20.75
CA LEU A 194 -1.35 -29.29 21.65
C LEU A 194 -0.76 -29.39 23.06
N THR A 195 -1.51 -28.92 24.06
CA THR A 195 -1.17 -29.15 25.46
C THR A 195 -1.49 -30.60 25.84
N LEU A 196 -0.47 -31.38 26.19
CA LEU A 196 -0.61 -32.81 26.50
C LEU A 196 -0.93 -33.02 27.97
N THR A 197 -2.01 -33.74 28.26
CA THR A 197 -2.47 -34.03 29.63
C THR A 197 -2.78 -35.51 29.88
N THR A 198 -2.73 -36.34 28.84
CA THR A 198 -3.08 -37.76 28.91
C THR A 198 -2.00 -38.57 29.61
N GLU A 199 -2.38 -39.49 30.50
CA GLU A 199 -1.42 -40.42 31.09
C GLU A 199 -0.94 -41.46 30.05
N GLY A 200 0.36 -41.74 30.05
CA GLY A 200 1.00 -42.71 29.18
C GLY A 200 2.52 -42.61 29.22
N LEU A 201 3.18 -43.43 28.43
CA LEU A 201 4.62 -43.39 28.23
C LEU A 201 4.96 -42.32 27.19
N TYR A 202 5.89 -41.45 27.52
CA TYR A 202 6.41 -40.41 26.64
C TYR A 202 7.89 -40.64 26.37
N ALA A 203 8.29 -40.60 25.10
CA ALA A 203 9.69 -40.60 24.68
C ALA A 203 10.00 -39.32 23.90
N LYS A 204 11.04 -38.58 24.33
CA LYS A 204 11.56 -37.45 23.55
C LYS A 204 12.61 -37.95 22.57
N LEU A 205 12.46 -37.58 21.31
CA LEU A 205 13.26 -38.00 20.18
C LEU A 205 14.04 -36.82 19.61
N GLU A 206 15.29 -37.06 19.24
CA GLU A 206 16.16 -36.12 18.52
C GLU A 206 16.52 -36.73 17.16
N PRO A 207 15.97 -36.20 16.05
CA PRO A 207 16.28 -36.67 14.70
C PRO A 207 17.77 -36.53 14.37
N GLN A 208 18.35 -37.53 13.72
CA GLN A 208 19.75 -37.56 13.27
C GLN A 208 19.90 -37.50 11.75
N GLY A 209 18.82 -37.19 11.04
CA GLY A 209 18.76 -37.10 9.58
C GLY A 209 17.53 -36.33 9.12
N GLU A 210 17.39 -36.21 7.79
CA GLU A 210 16.22 -35.57 7.18
C GLU A 210 14.96 -36.43 7.36
N TRP A 211 13.83 -35.75 7.52
CA TRP A 211 12.51 -36.36 7.39
C TRP A 211 12.14 -36.45 5.91
N ILE A 212 11.77 -37.64 5.46
CA ILE A 212 11.37 -37.89 4.08
C ILE A 212 10.28 -38.96 4.09
N ILE A 213 9.10 -38.65 3.56
CA ILE A 213 8.02 -39.65 3.40
C ILE A 213 8.30 -40.48 2.14
N ASN A 214 8.06 -41.80 2.21
CA ASN A 214 8.47 -42.73 1.17
C ASN A 214 9.99 -42.70 0.88
N GLY A 215 10.80 -42.29 1.85
CA GLY A 215 12.27 -42.35 1.81
C GLY A 215 12.84 -43.47 2.68
N GLU A 216 14.09 -43.34 3.09
CA GLU A 216 14.66 -44.18 4.15
C GLU A 216 14.10 -43.77 5.53
N PRO A 217 13.89 -44.72 6.47
CA PRO A 217 13.44 -44.39 7.81
C PRO A 217 14.38 -43.41 8.53
N THR A 218 13.81 -42.39 9.19
CA THR A 218 14.60 -41.35 9.86
C THR A 218 15.13 -41.85 11.20
N PRO A 219 16.46 -41.90 11.43
CA PRO A 219 17.04 -42.29 12.71
C PRO A 219 16.81 -41.19 13.76
N CYS A 220 16.31 -41.58 14.93
CA CYS A 220 16.00 -40.70 16.04
C CYS A 220 16.65 -41.22 17.33
N ARG A 221 17.50 -40.40 17.95
CA ARG A 221 18.08 -40.70 19.26
C ARG A 221 17.02 -40.49 20.34
N VAL A 222 16.89 -41.45 21.25
CA VAL A 222 15.99 -41.33 22.40
C VAL A 222 16.68 -40.55 23.51
N VAL A 223 16.14 -39.38 23.85
CA VAL A 223 16.74 -38.43 24.80
C VAL A 223 16.18 -38.60 26.22
N SER A 224 14.89 -38.95 26.33
CA SER A 224 14.26 -39.22 27.61
C SER A 224 13.06 -40.13 27.44
N ILE A 225 12.77 -40.93 28.46
CA ILE A 225 11.58 -41.78 28.56
C ILE A 225 10.96 -41.55 29.95
N GLY A 226 9.64 -41.40 30.02
CA GLY A 226 8.94 -41.29 31.31
C GLY A 226 7.42 -41.26 31.19
N HIS A 227 6.73 -41.35 32.32
CA HIS A 227 5.26 -41.42 32.40
C HIS A 227 4.60 -40.06 32.69
N THR A 228 5.35 -38.97 32.55
CA THR A 228 4.85 -37.60 32.69
C THR A 228 4.76 -36.97 31.30
N PRO A 229 3.67 -36.25 30.97
CA PRO A 229 3.55 -35.57 29.69
C PRO A 229 4.73 -34.65 29.39
N ILE A 230 5.41 -34.93 28.27
CA ILE A 230 6.42 -34.04 27.69
C ILE A 230 5.67 -33.09 26.77
N GLN A 231 5.74 -31.77 27.03
CA GLN A 231 5.02 -30.80 26.20
C GLN A 231 5.77 -30.53 24.89
N PRO A 232 5.05 -30.40 23.75
CA PRO A 232 5.61 -29.83 22.53
C PRO A 232 6.22 -28.45 22.80
N ASP A 233 7.43 -28.22 22.30
CA ASP A 233 8.21 -27.00 22.52
C ASP A 233 8.60 -26.28 21.22
N GLY A 234 8.03 -26.72 20.09
CA GLY A 234 8.35 -26.23 18.75
C GLY A 234 9.68 -26.72 18.19
N LYS A 235 10.42 -27.59 18.90
CA LYS A 235 11.77 -28.03 18.53
C LYS A 235 11.98 -29.54 18.60
N SER A 236 11.17 -30.21 19.40
CA SER A 236 11.34 -31.62 19.74
C SER A 236 10.30 -32.52 19.11
N HIS A 237 10.68 -33.77 18.88
CA HIS A 237 9.77 -34.85 18.53
C HIS A 237 9.44 -35.67 19.77
N ILE A 238 8.18 -36.03 19.95
CA ILE A 238 7.68 -36.69 21.16
C ILE A 238 6.78 -37.84 20.73
N LEU A 239 7.10 -39.04 21.18
CA LEU A 239 6.26 -40.20 21.01
C LEU A 239 5.44 -40.44 22.28
N PHE A 240 4.11 -40.33 22.18
CA PHE A 240 3.18 -40.78 23.20
C PHE A 240 2.78 -42.21 22.92
N MET A 241 2.78 -43.07 23.95
CA MET A 241 2.34 -44.45 23.87
C MET A 241 1.52 -44.86 25.09
N ARG A 242 0.57 -45.77 24.89
CA ARG A 242 -0.15 -46.44 25.98
C ARG A 242 -0.42 -47.90 25.65
N ASN A 243 -0.95 -48.63 26.63
CA ASN A 243 -1.32 -50.04 26.51
C ASN A 243 -0.14 -50.89 25.99
N ASP A 244 -0.38 -51.74 25.00
CA ASP A 244 0.62 -52.64 24.43
C ASP A 244 1.76 -51.87 23.76
N ALA A 245 1.50 -50.73 23.11
CA ALA A 245 2.55 -49.91 22.48
C ALA A 245 3.59 -49.42 23.52
N ALA A 246 3.11 -48.95 24.68
CA ALA A 246 4.00 -48.53 25.77
C ALA A 246 4.82 -49.71 26.31
N THR A 247 4.17 -50.86 26.53
CA THR A 247 4.84 -52.08 27.03
C THR A 247 5.90 -52.57 26.05
N GLN A 248 5.59 -52.57 24.75
CA GLN A 248 6.52 -52.99 23.72
C GLN A 248 7.74 -52.07 23.63
N PHE A 249 7.53 -50.75 23.67
CA PHE A 249 8.62 -49.78 23.58
C PHE A 249 9.52 -49.78 24.82
N GLU A 250 8.94 -49.68 26.03
CA GLU A 250 9.69 -49.57 27.30
C GLU A 250 10.54 -50.82 27.59
N SER A 251 10.13 -52.00 27.11
CA SER A 251 10.89 -53.24 27.27
C SER A 251 12.05 -53.42 26.30
N ARG A 252 12.17 -52.57 25.26
CA ARG A 252 13.14 -52.73 24.15
C ARG A 252 14.04 -51.52 23.93
N VAL A 253 13.66 -50.35 24.45
CA VAL A 253 14.31 -49.09 24.15
C VAL A 253 14.76 -48.41 25.44
N GLN A 254 16.03 -48.02 25.48
CA GLN A 254 16.63 -47.25 26.56
C GLN A 254 17.02 -45.84 26.09
N VAL A 255 17.17 -44.91 27.04
CA VAL A 255 17.71 -43.58 26.74
C VAL A 255 19.11 -43.74 26.14
N GLY A 256 19.36 -43.08 25.01
CA GLY A 256 20.60 -43.19 24.24
C GLY A 256 20.52 -44.12 23.02
N ASP A 257 19.52 -45.00 22.97
CA ASP A 257 19.27 -45.84 21.79
C ASP A 257 18.83 -45.00 20.59
N VAL A 258 18.98 -45.57 19.40
CA VAL A 258 18.47 -45.00 18.14
C VAL A 258 17.31 -45.86 17.67
N VAL A 259 16.12 -45.27 17.61
CA VAL A 259 14.95 -45.84 16.94
C VAL A 259 14.86 -45.26 15.53
N GLN A 260 14.14 -45.90 14.62
CA GLN A 260 13.86 -45.33 13.30
C GLN A 260 12.37 -45.02 13.14
N ILE A 261 12.05 -43.88 12.53
CA ILE A 261 10.67 -43.52 12.19
C ILE A 261 10.49 -43.69 10.69
N ASP A 262 9.63 -44.64 10.30
CA ASP A 262 9.27 -44.89 8.92
C ASP A 262 7.90 -44.27 8.63
N GLN A 263 7.79 -43.50 7.55
CA GLN A 263 6.58 -42.80 7.13
C GLN A 263 6.30 -43.08 5.65
N ARG A 264 5.09 -43.50 5.33
CA ARG A 264 4.74 -43.97 3.98
C ARG A 264 3.39 -43.43 3.51
N PHE A 265 3.33 -43.13 2.21
CA PHE A 265 2.08 -43.15 1.46
C PHE A 265 1.98 -44.49 0.74
N VAL A 266 0.95 -45.29 1.05
CA VAL A 266 0.88 -46.70 0.64
C VAL A 266 -0.26 -47.04 -0.33
N ASN A 267 -1.34 -46.25 -0.36
CA ASN A 267 -2.47 -46.53 -1.24
C ASN A 267 -2.18 -46.02 -2.65
N THR A 268 -2.44 -46.86 -3.64
CA THR A 268 -2.30 -46.49 -5.04
C THR A 268 -3.62 -46.14 -5.68
N THR A 269 -4.77 -46.32 -5.05
CA THR A 269 -6.09 -46.24 -5.72
C THR A 269 -6.99 -45.18 -5.10
N PHE A 270 -7.45 -44.24 -5.93
CA PHE A 270 -8.44 -43.25 -5.53
C PHE A 270 -9.75 -43.95 -5.14
N PRO A 271 -10.27 -43.70 -3.92
CA PRO A 271 -11.39 -44.49 -3.40
C PRO A 271 -12.70 -44.27 -4.18
N ASN A 272 -12.94 -43.07 -4.72
CA ASN A 272 -14.19 -42.76 -5.41
C ASN A 272 -14.14 -43.09 -6.90
N SER A 273 -13.04 -42.73 -7.58
CA SER A 273 -12.87 -43.00 -9.02
C SER A 273 -12.43 -44.43 -9.34
N GLY A 274 -11.70 -45.08 -8.43
CA GLY A 274 -11.07 -46.38 -8.65
C GLY A 274 -9.82 -46.32 -9.54
N LEU A 275 -9.35 -45.13 -9.90
CA LEU A 275 -8.13 -44.94 -10.68
C LEU A 275 -6.89 -45.19 -9.83
N SER A 276 -5.91 -45.92 -10.37
CA SER A 276 -4.67 -46.23 -9.67
C SER A 276 -3.50 -45.37 -10.13
N VAL A 277 -2.88 -44.65 -9.19
CA VAL A 277 -1.65 -43.87 -9.34
C VAL A 277 -0.70 -44.21 -8.18
N PRO A 278 0.55 -44.63 -8.43
CA PRO A 278 1.49 -44.92 -7.36
C PRO A 278 1.83 -43.65 -6.57
N PRO A 279 2.00 -43.74 -5.23
CA PRO A 279 2.48 -42.63 -4.44
C PRO A 279 3.89 -42.17 -4.83
N ALA A 280 4.09 -40.86 -4.80
CA ALA A 280 5.39 -40.24 -5.02
C ALA A 280 6.43 -40.78 -4.02
N GLN A 281 7.69 -40.85 -4.47
CA GLN A 281 8.82 -41.23 -3.62
C GLN A 281 9.54 -39.98 -3.12
N GLN A 282 10.26 -40.09 -1.99
CA GLN A 282 11.05 -39.01 -1.42
C GLN A 282 10.28 -37.68 -1.22
N VAL A 283 9.06 -37.76 -0.70
CA VAL A 283 8.16 -36.61 -0.57
C VAL A 283 8.62 -35.68 0.56
N LEU A 284 8.80 -34.40 0.21
CA LEU A 284 9.12 -33.33 1.15
C LEU A 284 7.91 -32.43 1.42
N GLN A 285 7.11 -32.16 0.40
CA GLN A 285 5.91 -31.35 0.54
C GLN A 285 4.70 -32.14 0.06
N ALA A 286 3.57 -31.97 0.73
CA ALA A 286 2.29 -32.48 0.26
C ALA A 286 1.19 -31.50 0.65
N PHE A 287 0.37 -31.19 -0.34
CA PHE A 287 -0.71 -30.22 -0.32
C PHE A 287 -2.00 -30.98 -0.53
N HIS A 288 -2.85 -31.05 0.50
CA HIS A 288 -4.17 -31.65 0.37
C HIS A 288 -5.01 -30.90 -0.67
N GLY A 289 -5.41 -31.64 -1.71
CA GLY A 289 -6.27 -31.17 -2.78
C GLY A 289 -7.70 -31.59 -2.56
N TRP A 290 -8.63 -30.64 -2.65
CA TRP A 290 -10.07 -30.91 -2.60
C TRP A 290 -10.76 -30.24 -3.80
N PRO A 291 -10.86 -30.91 -4.96
CA PRO A 291 -10.28 -32.21 -5.31
C PRO A 291 -9.22 -32.14 -6.43
N SER A 292 -8.71 -33.29 -6.88
CA SER A 292 -8.07 -33.42 -8.20
C SER A 292 -9.13 -33.22 -9.27
N VAL A 293 -8.91 -32.25 -10.16
CA VAL A 293 -9.86 -31.85 -11.21
C VAL A 293 -9.51 -32.50 -12.54
N ILE A 294 -8.23 -32.41 -12.91
CA ILE A 294 -7.67 -33.06 -14.10
C ILE A 294 -6.62 -34.06 -13.65
N LEU A 295 -6.71 -35.29 -14.15
CA LEU A 295 -5.71 -36.32 -13.96
C LEU A 295 -5.40 -36.95 -15.32
N ASN A 296 -4.12 -36.96 -15.69
CA ASN A 296 -3.63 -37.44 -16.96
C ASN A 296 -4.25 -36.77 -18.20
N GLY A 297 -4.46 -35.46 -18.13
CA GLY A 297 -5.00 -34.65 -19.21
C GLY A 297 -6.53 -34.75 -19.39
N GLU A 298 -7.21 -35.50 -18.53
CA GLU A 298 -8.66 -35.73 -18.57
C GLU A 298 -9.33 -35.32 -17.26
N LEU A 299 -10.62 -35.00 -17.30
CA LEU A 299 -11.41 -34.79 -16.08
C LEU A 299 -11.37 -36.03 -15.18
N HIS A 300 -11.05 -35.84 -13.91
CA HIS A 300 -10.94 -36.93 -12.95
C HIS A 300 -12.32 -37.30 -12.38
N ASP A 301 -13.12 -38.00 -13.18
CA ASP A 301 -14.50 -38.39 -12.83
C ASP A 301 -14.59 -39.04 -11.45
N LYS A 302 -15.63 -38.69 -10.68
CA LYS A 302 -15.89 -39.02 -9.27
C LYS A 302 -14.93 -38.41 -8.25
N GLU A 303 -13.84 -37.79 -8.68
CA GLU A 303 -13.08 -36.88 -7.81
C GLU A 303 -13.60 -35.45 -7.95
N TYR A 304 -13.63 -34.91 -9.17
CA TYR A 304 -13.99 -33.51 -9.39
C TYR A 304 -15.49 -33.19 -9.24
N ASN A 305 -16.39 -34.18 -9.32
CA ASN A 305 -17.85 -34.00 -9.38
C ASN A 305 -18.62 -34.72 -8.26
N ASP A 306 -17.91 -35.29 -7.27
CA ASP A 306 -18.53 -35.99 -6.12
C ASP A 306 -17.92 -35.52 -4.79
N PHE A 307 -17.38 -34.30 -4.74
CA PHE A 307 -16.66 -33.76 -3.59
C PHE A 307 -17.53 -32.94 -2.63
N VAL A 308 -18.70 -32.46 -3.07
CA VAL A 308 -19.68 -31.71 -2.25
C VAL A 308 -21.11 -31.95 -2.74
N THR A 309 -22.10 -31.88 -1.85
CA THR A 309 -23.53 -32.00 -2.20
C THR A 309 -24.32 -30.78 -1.70
N PRO A 310 -25.01 -30.02 -2.57
CA PRO A 310 -25.01 -30.13 -4.04
C PRO A 310 -23.64 -29.78 -4.64
N GLY A 311 -23.35 -30.32 -5.84
CA GLY A 311 -22.09 -30.12 -6.56
C GLY A 311 -21.77 -28.64 -6.81
N ARG A 312 -20.48 -28.28 -6.78
CA ARG A 312 -19.95 -26.91 -6.98
C ARG A 312 -19.01 -26.78 -8.17
N GLU A 313 -18.70 -27.88 -8.86
CA GLU A 313 -17.73 -27.95 -9.94
C GLU A 313 -17.98 -26.97 -11.11
N PHE A 314 -19.23 -26.61 -11.36
CA PHE A 314 -19.66 -25.69 -12.42
C PHE A 314 -20.21 -24.35 -11.90
N GLN A 315 -20.13 -24.09 -10.59
CA GLN A 315 -20.58 -22.82 -10.03
C GLN A 315 -19.50 -21.76 -10.20
N ASP A 316 -19.90 -20.52 -10.49
CA ASP A 316 -18.97 -19.39 -10.48
C ASP A 316 -18.67 -18.98 -9.01
N TYR A 317 -17.40 -19.08 -8.60
CA TYR A 317 -16.93 -18.58 -7.32
C TYR A 317 -15.39 -18.36 -7.38
N PRO A 318 -14.80 -17.60 -6.44
CA PRO A 318 -13.35 -17.48 -6.39
C PRO A 318 -12.68 -18.82 -6.16
N CYS A 319 -11.70 -19.18 -6.98
CA CYS A 319 -11.02 -20.47 -6.91
C CYS A 319 -9.51 -20.29 -6.82
N THR A 320 -8.84 -21.23 -6.16
CA THR A 320 -7.36 -21.38 -6.17
C THR A 320 -7.02 -22.76 -6.69
N LEU A 321 -6.25 -22.84 -7.78
CA LEU A 321 -5.88 -24.11 -8.42
C LEU A 321 -4.38 -24.16 -8.71
N VAL A 322 -3.84 -25.37 -8.72
CA VAL A 322 -2.47 -25.65 -9.18
C VAL A 322 -2.49 -26.71 -10.27
N GLY A 323 -2.00 -26.33 -11.45
CA GLY A 323 -1.71 -27.23 -12.57
C GLY A 323 -0.24 -27.61 -12.60
N ILE A 324 0.07 -28.84 -12.98
CA ILE A 324 1.45 -29.34 -13.12
C ILE A 324 1.67 -29.94 -14.50
N THR A 325 2.86 -29.73 -15.08
CA THR A 325 3.23 -30.37 -16.35
C THR A 325 3.37 -31.89 -16.21
N LYS A 326 3.38 -32.60 -17.34
CA LYS A 326 3.48 -34.07 -17.37
C LYS A 326 4.76 -34.61 -16.73
N ASP A 327 5.86 -33.88 -16.79
CA ASP A 327 7.13 -34.21 -16.15
C ASP A 327 7.22 -33.75 -14.68
N GLY A 328 6.18 -33.06 -14.19
CA GLY A 328 6.14 -32.51 -12.82
C GLY A 328 7.13 -31.38 -12.57
N LYS A 329 7.74 -30.78 -13.62
CA LYS A 329 8.80 -29.78 -13.48
C LYS A 329 8.34 -28.33 -13.57
N LYS A 330 7.08 -28.09 -13.90
CA LYS A 330 6.53 -26.73 -13.97
C LYS A 330 5.14 -26.68 -13.36
N LEU A 331 4.92 -25.65 -12.55
CA LEU A 331 3.65 -25.38 -11.88
C LEU A 331 2.98 -24.15 -12.50
N PHE A 332 1.66 -24.21 -12.57
CA PHE A 332 0.78 -23.10 -12.91
C PHE A 332 -0.15 -22.89 -11.72
N ILE A 333 0.09 -21.86 -10.92
CA ILE A 333 -0.68 -21.54 -9.72
C ILE A 333 -1.60 -20.38 -10.08
N ILE A 334 -2.90 -20.53 -9.88
CA ILE A 334 -3.87 -19.47 -10.17
C ILE A 334 -4.78 -19.17 -8.98
N THR A 335 -5.19 -17.91 -8.92
CA THR A 335 -6.40 -17.49 -8.23
C THR A 335 -7.29 -16.77 -9.25
N ALA A 336 -8.54 -17.19 -9.36
CA ALA A 336 -9.56 -16.52 -10.17
C ALA A 336 -10.60 -15.90 -9.22
N ASP A 337 -11.04 -14.66 -9.47
CA ASP A 337 -12.10 -14.03 -8.68
C ASP A 337 -13.51 -14.58 -9.01
N LYS A 338 -13.63 -15.14 -10.21
CA LYS A 338 -14.83 -15.70 -10.80
C LYS A 338 -14.43 -16.75 -11.83
N GLY A 339 -15.32 -17.69 -12.07
CA GLY A 339 -15.06 -18.86 -12.90
C GLY A 339 -15.50 -20.10 -12.13
N SER A 340 -15.80 -21.16 -12.86
CA SER A 340 -15.96 -22.47 -12.24
C SER A 340 -14.64 -23.21 -12.19
N MET A 341 -14.47 -24.03 -11.17
CA MET A 341 -13.30 -24.90 -10.99
C MET A 341 -12.94 -25.69 -12.26
N VAL A 342 -13.94 -26.16 -13.02
CA VAL A 342 -13.70 -26.89 -14.27
C VAL A 342 -13.20 -25.99 -15.39
N GLU A 343 -13.76 -24.78 -15.55
CA GLU A 343 -13.27 -23.82 -16.55
C GLU A 343 -11.82 -23.38 -16.27
N ASP A 344 -11.52 -23.12 -14.99
CA ASP A 344 -10.17 -22.77 -14.53
C ASP A 344 -9.18 -23.92 -14.78
N ALA A 345 -9.59 -25.16 -14.53
CA ALA A 345 -8.76 -26.32 -14.82
C ALA A 345 -8.51 -26.50 -16.32
N TYR A 346 -9.51 -26.25 -17.17
CA TYR A 346 -9.31 -26.25 -18.61
C TYR A 346 -8.37 -25.15 -19.07
N TYR A 347 -8.48 -23.93 -18.51
CA TYR A 347 -7.50 -22.88 -18.76
C TYR A 347 -6.07 -23.36 -18.44
N LEU A 348 -5.86 -24.02 -17.30
CA LEU A 348 -4.54 -24.56 -16.93
C LEU A 348 -4.06 -25.65 -17.89
N VAL A 349 -4.95 -26.52 -18.39
CA VAL A 349 -4.62 -27.50 -19.44
C VAL A 349 -4.17 -26.80 -20.73
N GLU A 350 -4.80 -25.68 -21.11
CA GLU A 350 -4.36 -24.88 -22.26
C GLU A 350 -2.96 -24.28 -22.05
N GLN A 351 -2.59 -23.96 -20.80
CA GLN A 351 -1.23 -23.51 -20.46
C GLN A 351 -0.20 -24.65 -20.47
N GLY A 352 -0.64 -25.90 -20.54
CA GLY A 352 0.20 -27.10 -20.59
C GLY A 352 0.17 -27.97 -19.33
N ALA A 353 -0.79 -27.74 -18.42
CA ALA A 353 -0.99 -28.63 -17.28
C ALA A 353 -1.48 -30.02 -17.75
N TRP A 354 -0.93 -31.06 -17.14
CA TRP A 354 -1.29 -32.46 -17.32
C TRP A 354 -2.15 -32.98 -16.16
N ASN A 355 -1.87 -32.52 -14.94
CA ASN A 355 -2.74 -32.72 -13.79
C ASN A 355 -3.09 -31.37 -13.19
N VAL A 356 -4.29 -31.25 -12.62
CA VAL A 356 -4.78 -30.03 -11.96
C VAL A 356 -5.45 -30.40 -10.65
N VAL A 357 -5.11 -29.68 -9.59
CA VAL A 357 -5.68 -29.83 -8.25
C VAL A 357 -6.31 -28.52 -7.82
N ASN A 358 -7.49 -28.59 -7.22
CA ASN A 358 -8.18 -27.47 -6.61
C ASN A 358 -7.90 -27.40 -5.11
N PHE A 359 -7.76 -26.18 -4.61
CA PHE A 359 -7.60 -25.82 -3.21
C PHE A 359 -8.82 -25.05 -2.68
N ASP A 360 -8.78 -24.61 -1.42
CA ASP A 360 -9.89 -23.85 -0.83
C ASP A 360 -10.17 -22.58 -1.65
N GLY A 361 -11.45 -22.23 -1.77
CA GLY A 361 -11.93 -21.14 -2.60
C GLY A 361 -12.76 -20.13 -1.80
N GLY A 362 -13.66 -19.43 -2.49
CA GLY A 362 -14.49 -18.38 -1.90
C GLY A 362 -13.64 -17.29 -1.23
N GLY A 363 -14.06 -16.81 -0.05
CA GLY A 363 -13.32 -15.76 0.66
C GLY A 363 -11.93 -16.17 1.16
N SER A 364 -11.52 -17.44 1.03
CA SER A 364 -10.14 -17.87 1.31
C SER A 364 -9.21 -17.60 0.11
N ALA A 365 -9.75 -17.56 -1.12
CA ALA A 365 -8.99 -17.41 -2.35
C ALA A 365 -8.13 -16.13 -2.33
N THR A 366 -6.82 -16.32 -2.19
CA THR A 366 -5.86 -15.23 -1.99
C THR A 366 -4.55 -15.59 -2.67
N MET A 367 -3.99 -14.65 -3.44
CA MET A 367 -2.63 -14.70 -3.97
C MET A 367 -1.83 -13.51 -3.43
N VAL A 368 -0.61 -13.81 -2.98
CA VAL A 368 0.37 -12.86 -2.47
C VAL A 368 1.58 -12.88 -3.38
N VAL A 369 2.07 -11.71 -3.79
CA VAL A 369 3.33 -11.54 -4.53
C VAL A 369 4.10 -10.39 -3.86
N TYR A 370 5.37 -10.62 -3.50
CA TYR A 370 6.20 -9.64 -2.78
C TYR A 370 5.48 -8.98 -1.59
N ASP A 371 4.95 -9.80 -0.69
CA ASP A 371 4.25 -9.37 0.54
C ASP A 371 2.92 -8.62 0.32
N GLN A 372 2.50 -8.42 -0.94
CA GLN A 372 1.26 -7.76 -1.31
C GLN A 372 0.21 -8.78 -1.76
N VAL A 373 -1.01 -8.64 -1.26
CA VAL A 373 -2.17 -9.36 -1.81
C VAL A 373 -2.50 -8.74 -3.17
N VAL A 374 -2.42 -9.52 -4.24
CA VAL A 374 -2.57 -9.02 -5.62
C VAL A 374 -3.97 -9.19 -6.18
N ASN A 375 -4.74 -10.15 -5.66
CA ASN A 375 -6.15 -10.31 -6.00
C ASN A 375 -7.06 -9.53 -5.04
N SER A 376 -8.37 -9.57 -5.27
CA SER A 376 -9.38 -8.95 -4.40
C SER A 376 -10.13 -10.02 -3.60
N PRO A 377 -9.77 -10.30 -2.32
CA PRO A 377 -10.51 -11.24 -1.49
C PRO A 377 -11.98 -10.87 -1.34
N THR A 378 -12.88 -11.82 -1.54
CA THR A 378 -14.34 -11.53 -1.62
C THR A 378 -14.99 -11.19 -0.28
N ASP A 379 -14.31 -11.41 0.84
CA ASP A 379 -14.80 -11.02 2.17
C ASP A 379 -14.61 -9.51 2.45
N GLY A 380 -14.11 -8.74 1.47
CA GLY A 380 -13.72 -7.33 1.62
C GLY A 380 -12.39 -7.12 2.37
N LYS A 381 -11.80 -8.21 2.87
CA LYS A 381 -10.47 -8.28 3.45
C LYS A 381 -9.91 -9.70 3.29
N GLU A 382 -8.59 -9.82 3.41
CA GLU A 382 -7.93 -11.13 3.44
C GLU A 382 -8.43 -11.98 4.62
N ARG A 383 -8.81 -13.23 4.35
CA ARG A 383 -9.29 -14.17 5.37
C ARG A 383 -8.12 -14.88 6.05
N ALA A 384 -8.22 -15.10 7.36
CA ALA A 384 -7.30 -15.97 8.08
C ALA A 384 -7.60 -17.44 7.79
N VAL A 385 -6.59 -18.17 7.30
CA VAL A 385 -6.67 -19.58 6.86
C VAL A 385 -5.70 -20.44 7.69
N MET A 386 -5.78 -21.76 7.54
CA MET A 386 -4.95 -22.69 8.34
C MET A 386 -3.57 -22.96 7.77
N ASP A 387 -3.39 -22.81 6.46
CA ASP A 387 -2.10 -23.00 5.80
C ASP A 387 -2.07 -22.32 4.42
N SER A 388 -0.88 -22.30 3.82
CA SER A 388 -0.62 -21.70 2.52
C SER A 388 0.37 -22.54 1.71
N PHE A 389 0.23 -22.44 0.39
CA PHE A 389 1.22 -22.88 -0.59
C PHE A 389 2.14 -21.70 -0.89
N GLN A 390 3.45 -21.88 -0.74
CA GLN A 390 4.41 -20.79 -0.91
C GLN A 390 5.54 -21.18 -1.87
N GLY A 391 5.90 -20.26 -2.75
CA GLY A 391 7.17 -20.32 -3.47
C GLY A 391 8.25 -19.62 -2.67
N ILE A 392 9.35 -20.34 -2.44
CA ILE A 392 10.48 -19.88 -1.64
C ILE A 392 11.66 -19.57 -2.55
N SER A 393 12.26 -18.40 -2.36
CA SER A 393 13.53 -18.02 -2.97
C SER A 393 14.64 -18.33 -1.99
N LEU A 394 15.57 -19.16 -2.45
CA LEU A 394 16.84 -19.49 -1.80
C LEU A 394 18.00 -18.70 -2.42
N ALA A 395 17.71 -17.78 -3.35
CA ALA A 395 18.71 -16.90 -3.92
C ALA A 395 19.28 -15.96 -2.84
N PRO A 396 20.60 -15.70 -2.85
CA PRO A 396 21.19 -14.70 -1.98
C PRO A 396 20.65 -13.31 -2.31
N ASP A 397 20.65 -12.42 -1.31
CA ASP A 397 20.35 -11.01 -1.53
C ASP A 397 21.38 -10.41 -2.50
N ASP A 398 20.89 -10.00 -3.67
CA ASP A 398 21.70 -9.54 -4.79
C ASP A 398 21.07 -8.27 -5.39
N PRO A 399 21.56 -7.07 -5.04
CA PRO A 399 21.04 -5.81 -5.59
C PRO A 399 21.62 -5.49 -6.99
N VAL A 400 22.43 -6.39 -7.58
CA VAL A 400 23.11 -6.11 -8.84
C VAL A 400 22.15 -6.28 -10.02
N PHE A 401 22.05 -5.23 -10.82
CA PHE A 401 21.30 -5.23 -12.07
C PHE A 401 21.78 -6.32 -13.03
N SER A 402 20.83 -7.02 -13.65
CA SER A 402 21.07 -8.01 -14.70
C SER A 402 20.26 -7.77 -15.96
N PHE A 403 18.94 -7.58 -15.88
CA PHE A 403 18.10 -7.42 -17.07
C PHE A 403 16.86 -6.57 -16.82
N LEU A 404 16.23 -6.13 -17.91
CA LEU A 404 14.99 -5.33 -17.91
C LEU A 404 13.78 -6.18 -18.30
N SER A 405 12.61 -5.83 -17.78
CA SER A 405 11.33 -6.27 -18.34
C SER A 405 10.29 -5.16 -18.29
N PHE A 406 9.35 -5.14 -19.23
CA PHE A 406 8.15 -4.32 -19.08
C PHE A 406 7.18 -5.02 -18.14
N SER A 407 6.39 -4.26 -17.38
CA SER A 407 5.41 -4.84 -16.47
C SER A 407 4.26 -5.58 -17.18
N LYS A 408 4.12 -5.41 -18.50
CA LYS A 408 3.16 -6.10 -19.37
C LYS A 408 3.75 -6.28 -20.78
N PRO A 409 3.31 -7.29 -21.54
CA PRO A 409 3.97 -7.67 -22.80
C PRO A 409 3.54 -6.79 -23.98
N SER A 410 2.39 -6.12 -23.87
CA SER A 410 1.85 -5.27 -24.91
C SER A 410 0.93 -4.19 -24.37
N ILE A 411 0.76 -3.11 -25.13
CA ILE A 411 -0.25 -2.08 -24.91
C ILE A 411 -1.14 -1.91 -26.13
N LYS A 412 -2.42 -1.63 -25.87
CA LYS A 412 -3.38 -1.12 -26.86
C LYS A 412 -3.64 0.35 -26.53
N THR A 413 -3.66 1.20 -27.55
CA THR A 413 -3.86 2.64 -27.38
C THR A 413 -4.48 3.26 -28.64
N HIS A 414 -4.70 4.58 -28.64
CA HIS A 414 -5.20 5.34 -29.77
C HIS A 414 -4.11 6.24 -30.38
N PRO A 415 -4.26 6.66 -31.65
CA PRO A 415 -3.46 7.75 -32.21
C PRO A 415 -3.45 8.98 -31.31
N LEU A 416 -2.27 9.62 -31.18
CA LEU A 416 -2.01 10.77 -30.29
C LEU A 416 -2.17 10.48 -28.78
N GLY A 417 -2.45 9.23 -28.42
CA GLY A 417 -2.62 8.79 -27.04
C GLY A 417 -1.32 8.79 -26.24
N VAL A 418 -1.44 9.03 -24.93
CA VAL A 418 -0.34 8.91 -23.96
C VAL A 418 -0.59 7.69 -23.09
N THR A 419 0.38 6.79 -23.03
CA THR A 419 0.30 5.58 -22.20
C THR A 419 1.52 5.48 -21.29
N PRO A 420 1.36 5.63 -19.96
CA PRO A 420 2.46 5.42 -19.02
C PRO A 420 3.05 4.03 -19.16
N LEU A 421 4.39 3.95 -19.23
CA LEU A 421 5.12 2.69 -19.23
C LEU A 421 5.64 2.42 -17.82
N ARG A 422 5.59 1.15 -17.41
CA ARG A 422 6.27 0.68 -16.20
C ARG A 422 7.32 -0.33 -16.60
N LEU A 423 8.57 0.00 -16.31
CA LEU A 423 9.74 -0.79 -16.63
C LEU A 423 10.40 -1.27 -15.34
N LEU A 424 10.74 -2.56 -15.29
CA LEU A 424 11.29 -3.24 -14.13
C LEU A 424 12.75 -3.58 -14.41
N ALA A 425 13.60 -3.38 -13.40
CA ALA A 425 14.97 -3.87 -13.41
C ALA A 425 15.07 -5.08 -12.46
N HIS A 426 15.74 -6.13 -12.94
CA HIS A 426 15.88 -7.39 -12.22
C HIS A 426 17.35 -7.70 -11.96
N ASN A 427 17.61 -8.41 -10.86
CA ASN A 427 18.87 -9.11 -10.68
C ASN A 427 18.91 -10.41 -11.50
N ARG A 428 20.04 -11.13 -11.42
CA ARG A 428 20.26 -12.37 -12.20
C ARG A 428 19.28 -13.51 -11.88
N TYR A 429 18.58 -13.42 -10.75
CA TYR A 429 17.60 -14.41 -10.29
C TYR A 429 16.16 -14.04 -10.66
N GLY A 430 15.94 -12.94 -11.39
CA GLY A 430 14.62 -12.46 -11.75
C GLY A 430 13.88 -11.70 -10.66
N ILE A 431 14.52 -11.45 -9.51
CA ILE A 431 13.96 -10.60 -8.44
C ILE A 431 14.01 -9.15 -8.91
N VAL A 432 12.90 -8.42 -8.72
CA VAL A 432 12.79 -6.98 -9.02
C VAL A 432 13.61 -6.20 -8.00
N ILE A 433 14.55 -5.39 -8.47
CA ILE A 433 15.41 -4.50 -7.65
C ILE A 433 15.05 -3.02 -7.80
N ASP A 434 14.33 -2.67 -8.86
CA ASP A 434 13.79 -1.34 -9.16
C ASP A 434 12.52 -1.55 -9.98
N ASP A 435 11.38 -1.08 -9.47
CA ASP A 435 10.06 -1.34 -10.03
C ASP A 435 9.50 -0.20 -10.89
N ASP A 436 10.31 0.85 -11.10
CA ASP A 436 10.08 1.96 -12.01
C ASP A 436 11.40 2.49 -12.60
N CYS A 437 12.11 1.64 -13.33
CA CYS A 437 13.45 1.93 -13.81
C CYS A 437 13.45 3.03 -14.88
N ARG A 438 13.98 4.21 -14.52
CA ARG A 438 14.05 5.41 -15.39
C ARG A 438 15.35 5.57 -16.17
N GLU A 439 16.43 4.93 -15.73
CA GLU A 439 17.76 5.02 -16.37
C GLU A 439 17.86 4.15 -17.64
N VAL A 440 17.04 4.48 -18.64
CA VAL A 440 16.89 3.68 -19.86
C VAL A 440 16.75 4.54 -21.10
N GLU A 441 17.25 4.01 -22.21
CA GLU A 441 17.05 4.57 -23.53
C GLU A 441 15.89 3.83 -24.22
N PHE A 442 14.92 4.58 -24.75
CA PHE A 442 13.81 4.02 -25.50
C PHE A 442 13.96 4.25 -27.00
N SER A 443 13.52 3.27 -27.80
CA SER A 443 13.30 3.43 -29.24
C SER A 443 11.97 2.85 -29.66
N CYS A 444 11.34 3.45 -30.67
CA CYS A 444 10.08 3.00 -31.24
C CYS A 444 10.29 2.59 -32.69
N GLU A 445 9.71 1.45 -33.08
CA GLU A 445 9.79 0.92 -34.45
C GLU A 445 8.39 0.54 -34.95
N PRO A 446 7.91 1.13 -36.07
CA PRO A 446 8.57 2.16 -36.89
C PRO A 446 8.64 3.53 -36.19
N GLU A 447 9.40 4.50 -36.71
CA GLU A 447 9.57 5.83 -36.08
C GLU A 447 8.24 6.58 -35.94
N GLU A 448 7.34 6.39 -36.92
CA GLU A 448 5.99 6.97 -36.93
C GLU A 448 5.08 6.40 -35.83
N LEU A 449 5.50 5.34 -35.13
CA LEU A 449 4.78 4.78 -34.00
C LEU A 449 4.66 5.79 -32.86
N GLY A 450 5.67 6.64 -32.66
CA GLY A 450 5.75 7.60 -31.57
C GLY A 450 7.10 7.60 -30.86
N TYR A 451 7.15 8.14 -29.65
CA TYR A 451 8.35 8.20 -28.81
C TYR A 451 7.99 8.00 -27.34
N VAL A 452 8.99 7.82 -26.47
CA VAL A 452 8.79 7.80 -25.02
C VAL A 452 9.40 9.07 -24.44
N ASN A 453 8.62 9.85 -23.70
CA ASN A 453 9.06 11.13 -23.14
C ASN A 453 9.93 10.95 -21.87
N SER A 454 10.44 12.05 -21.32
CA SER A 454 11.25 12.07 -20.09
C SER A 454 10.50 11.53 -18.86
N ARG A 455 9.16 11.55 -18.88
CA ARG A 455 8.27 10.99 -17.84
C ARG A 455 8.01 9.50 -18.02
N GLY A 456 8.65 8.82 -18.99
CA GLY A 456 8.46 7.40 -19.28
C GLY A 456 7.07 7.06 -19.83
N GLU A 457 6.41 8.01 -20.46
CA GLU A 457 5.12 7.81 -21.11
C GLU A 457 5.33 7.61 -22.61
N PHE A 458 4.70 6.57 -23.16
CA PHE A 458 4.65 6.39 -24.61
C PHE A 458 3.67 7.39 -25.22
N CYS A 459 4.20 8.29 -26.04
CA CYS A 459 3.49 9.30 -26.81
C CYS A 459 3.27 8.76 -28.24
N ALA A 460 2.05 8.31 -28.53
CA ALA A 460 1.73 7.66 -29.78
C ALA A 460 1.66 8.64 -30.96
N GLY A 461 2.04 8.18 -32.15
CA GLY A 461 1.95 8.95 -33.39
C GLY A 461 0.52 9.23 -33.86
N PRO A 462 0.34 10.02 -34.94
CA PRO A 462 -0.96 10.46 -35.42
C PRO A 462 -1.75 9.39 -36.20
N VAL A 463 -1.13 8.25 -36.54
CA VAL A 463 -1.73 7.24 -37.43
C VAL A 463 -1.82 5.90 -36.73
N ALA A 464 -2.98 5.24 -36.84
CA ALA A 464 -3.19 3.90 -36.31
C ALA A 464 -2.25 2.88 -36.99
N MET A 465 -1.45 2.18 -36.19
CA MET A 465 -0.50 1.17 -36.64
C MET A 465 -0.11 0.21 -35.52
N SER A 466 0.69 -0.80 -35.84
CA SER A 466 1.34 -1.65 -34.84
C SER A 466 2.84 -1.53 -34.93
N GLY A 467 3.51 -1.63 -33.79
CA GLY A 467 4.95 -1.48 -33.69
C GLY A 467 5.50 -2.04 -32.39
N THR A 468 6.73 -1.67 -32.08
CA THR A 468 7.47 -2.14 -30.91
C THR A 468 8.19 -0.99 -30.23
N ILE A 469 8.08 -0.94 -28.90
CA ILE A 469 8.94 -0.12 -28.05
C ILE A 469 10.07 -1.02 -27.54
N THR A 470 11.31 -0.56 -27.66
CA THR A 470 12.49 -1.23 -27.09
C THR A 470 13.06 -0.34 -25.99
N ALA A 471 13.27 -0.89 -24.79
CA ALA A 471 14.01 -0.23 -23.72
C ALA A 471 15.41 -0.84 -23.62
N ARG A 472 16.43 -0.02 -23.39
CA ARG A 472 17.83 -0.41 -23.30
C ARG A 472 18.52 0.20 -22.07
N ARG A 473 19.29 -0.62 -21.35
CA ARG A 473 20.24 -0.19 -20.31
C ARG A 473 21.53 -0.98 -20.45
N GLY A 474 22.61 -0.33 -20.86
CA GLY A 474 23.87 -1.01 -21.21
C GLY A 474 23.66 -2.01 -22.35
N ASP A 475 23.89 -3.29 -22.09
CA ASP A 475 23.68 -4.39 -23.05
C ASP A 475 22.33 -5.11 -22.90
N SER A 476 21.57 -4.81 -21.83
CA SER A 476 20.25 -5.37 -21.62
C SER A 476 19.20 -4.63 -22.46
N THR A 477 18.35 -5.38 -23.15
CA THR A 477 17.21 -4.85 -23.91
C THR A 477 15.95 -5.66 -23.66
N CYS A 478 14.80 -5.01 -23.55
CA CYS A 478 13.49 -5.66 -23.57
C CYS A 478 12.54 -4.94 -24.53
N LYS A 479 11.50 -5.65 -24.98
CA LYS A 479 10.57 -5.17 -26.01
C LYS A 479 9.12 -5.29 -25.57
N MET A 480 8.31 -4.32 -25.95
CA MET A 480 6.87 -4.33 -25.75
C MET A 480 6.16 -4.07 -27.08
N ARG A 481 5.13 -4.87 -27.38
CA ARG A 481 4.32 -4.65 -28.58
C ARG A 481 3.32 -3.51 -28.34
N VAL A 482 3.14 -2.66 -29.34
CA VAL A 482 2.12 -1.61 -29.33
C VAL A 482 1.15 -1.88 -30.48
N THR A 483 -0.14 -1.78 -30.18
CA THR A 483 -1.20 -1.77 -31.20
C THR A 483 -2.05 -0.52 -31.01
N MET A 484 -2.04 0.35 -32.02
CA MET A 484 -2.88 1.54 -32.08
C MET A 484 -4.08 1.27 -32.98
N SER A 485 -5.28 1.60 -32.51
CA SER A 485 -6.53 1.37 -33.24
C SER A 485 -7.47 2.57 -33.18
N GLY A 486 -8.42 2.62 -34.11
CA GLY A 486 -9.41 3.70 -34.20
C GLY A 486 -8.89 4.98 -34.85
N THR A 487 -9.64 6.06 -34.67
CA THR A 487 -9.30 7.40 -35.15
C THR A 487 -9.02 8.32 -33.98
N THR A 488 -8.27 9.39 -34.21
CA THR A 488 -8.09 10.46 -33.22
C THR A 488 -9.43 11.15 -32.93
N GLY A 489 -9.76 11.29 -31.65
CA GLY A 489 -10.87 12.13 -31.20
C GLY A 489 -10.43 13.58 -31.06
N GLU A 490 -11.37 14.52 -30.90
CA GLU A 490 -11.02 15.92 -30.67
C GLU A 490 -10.46 16.12 -29.24
N PRO A 491 -9.22 16.63 -29.08
CA PRO A 491 -8.66 16.91 -27.75
C PRO A 491 -9.45 17.99 -27.01
N ARG A 492 -9.65 17.78 -25.72
CA ARG A 492 -10.31 18.69 -24.78
C ARG A 492 -9.46 18.84 -23.53
N LEU A 493 -9.48 20.02 -22.94
CA LEU A 493 -8.80 20.28 -21.67
C LEU A 493 -9.56 19.65 -20.52
N CYS A 494 -8.83 19.12 -19.54
CA CYS A 494 -9.39 18.61 -18.29
C CYS A 494 -9.62 19.72 -17.24
N ILE A 495 -9.24 20.95 -17.56
CA ILE A 495 -9.39 22.12 -16.69
C ILE A 495 -10.00 23.31 -17.43
N ASP A 496 -10.76 24.12 -16.69
CA ASP A 496 -11.33 25.37 -17.20
C ASP A 496 -10.40 26.58 -16.98
N SER A 497 -9.49 26.51 -16.00
CA SER A 497 -8.52 27.55 -15.66
C SER A 497 -7.38 26.99 -14.82
N LEU A 498 -6.24 27.68 -14.78
CA LEU A 498 -5.08 27.29 -13.98
C LEU A 498 -4.59 28.44 -13.10
N TYR A 499 -4.37 28.16 -11.83
CA TYR A 499 -3.57 29.01 -10.94
C TYR A 499 -2.24 28.33 -10.67
N ILE A 500 -1.14 29.06 -10.79
CA ILE A 500 0.21 28.51 -10.62
C ILE A 500 1.16 29.54 -10.02
N ASP A 501 2.20 29.06 -9.34
CA ASP A 501 3.36 29.87 -8.94
C ASP A 501 4.51 29.68 -9.96
N ASP A 502 5.70 30.16 -9.64
CA ASP A 502 6.94 30.02 -10.42
C ASP A 502 7.84 28.87 -9.92
N ILE A 503 7.33 28.01 -9.04
CA ILE A 503 8.06 26.86 -8.48
C ILE A 503 7.49 25.55 -9.02
N ARG A 504 6.17 25.40 -8.95
CA ARG A 504 5.43 24.22 -9.36
C ARG A 504 5.13 24.28 -10.85
N GLU A 505 5.00 23.11 -11.46
CA GLU A 505 4.67 22.95 -12.86
C GLU A 505 3.34 22.21 -12.98
N TYR A 506 2.53 22.57 -13.98
CA TYR A 506 1.28 21.88 -14.26
C TYR A 506 1.38 21.16 -15.61
N PRO A 507 1.44 19.81 -15.64
CA PRO A 507 1.33 19.05 -16.88
C PRO A 507 -0.02 19.34 -17.53
N ILE A 508 -0.03 19.77 -18.79
CA ILE A 508 -1.29 20.06 -19.48
C ILE A 508 -2.03 18.75 -19.72
N GLU A 509 -3.21 18.61 -19.12
CA GLU A 509 -4.05 17.44 -19.23
C GLU A 509 -5.06 17.61 -20.38
N LEU A 510 -4.92 16.75 -21.38
CA LEU A 510 -5.83 16.65 -22.51
C LEU A 510 -6.43 15.26 -22.59
N GLU A 511 -7.70 15.21 -22.95
CA GLU A 511 -8.44 13.98 -23.19
C GLU A 511 -9.17 14.05 -24.53
N ALA A 512 -9.36 12.89 -25.15
CA ALA A 512 -10.20 12.74 -26.32
C ALA A 512 -11.08 11.50 -26.17
N GLU A 513 -12.22 11.49 -26.85
CA GLU A 513 -13.12 10.34 -26.91
C GLU A 513 -13.04 9.71 -28.30
N ALA A 514 -12.77 8.40 -28.36
CA ALA A 514 -12.85 7.61 -29.59
C ALA A 514 -13.42 6.23 -29.29
N SER A 515 -14.30 5.73 -30.17
CA SER A 515 -14.88 4.37 -30.04
C SER A 515 -15.58 4.09 -28.69
N GLY A 516 -16.06 5.13 -28.00
CA GLY A 516 -16.71 5.03 -26.69
C GLY A 516 -15.74 4.99 -25.50
N GLU A 517 -14.44 5.16 -25.74
CA GLU A 517 -13.40 5.20 -24.72
C GLU A 517 -12.79 6.61 -24.65
N THR A 518 -12.50 7.07 -23.43
CA THR A 518 -11.74 8.31 -23.18
C THR A 518 -10.27 7.98 -22.97
N TYR A 519 -9.37 8.72 -23.61
CA TYR A 519 -7.93 8.52 -23.48
C TYR A 519 -7.19 9.85 -23.38
N ARG A 520 -6.04 9.83 -22.68
CA ARG A 520 -5.15 10.99 -22.56
C ARG A 520 -4.44 11.28 -23.87
N VAL A 521 -4.35 12.54 -24.23
CA VAL A 521 -3.69 13.04 -25.44
C VAL A 521 -2.40 13.75 -25.07
N ASN A 522 -1.36 13.58 -25.88
CA ASN A 522 -0.08 14.23 -25.63
C ASN A 522 -0.18 15.74 -25.89
N PRO A 523 -0.02 16.63 -24.90
CA PRO A 523 -0.10 18.08 -25.13
C PRO A 523 1.00 18.62 -26.04
N GLU A 524 2.13 17.92 -26.19
CA GLU A 524 3.24 18.35 -27.05
C GLU A 524 2.94 18.26 -28.54
N ILE A 525 1.84 17.60 -28.93
CA ILE A 525 1.39 17.60 -30.34
C ILE A 525 0.82 18.97 -30.73
N LEU A 526 0.36 19.77 -29.75
CA LEU A 526 -0.18 21.10 -29.99
C LEU A 526 0.93 22.13 -30.02
N THR A 527 0.80 23.10 -30.92
CA THR A 527 1.59 24.32 -30.85
C THR A 527 0.96 25.26 -29.84
N TRP A 528 1.70 25.58 -28.77
CA TRP A 528 1.25 26.45 -27.69
C TRP A 528 1.67 27.91 -27.90
N SER A 529 0.77 28.84 -27.56
CA SER A 529 1.02 30.28 -27.58
C SER A 529 0.39 30.94 -26.37
N VAL A 530 1.05 31.97 -25.85
CA VAL A 530 0.58 32.76 -24.70
C VAL A 530 0.12 34.12 -25.22
N THR A 531 -1.07 34.54 -24.81
CA THR A 531 -1.61 35.88 -25.11
C THR A 531 -1.99 36.58 -23.80
N GLY A 532 -1.75 37.89 -23.70
CA GLY A 532 -1.91 38.64 -22.45
C GLY A 532 -0.56 38.97 -21.83
N ASP A 533 -0.45 38.87 -20.50
CA ASP A 533 0.83 39.08 -19.82
C ASP A 533 1.82 37.96 -20.16
N ASP A 534 3.10 38.31 -20.28
CA ASP A 534 4.20 37.34 -20.38
C ASP A 534 4.51 36.76 -18.98
N CYS A 535 3.50 36.10 -18.38
CA CYS A 535 3.50 35.61 -17.00
C CYS A 535 3.77 34.11 -16.89
N CYS A 536 3.57 33.34 -17.96
CA CYS A 536 3.77 31.89 -17.98
C CYS A 536 4.32 31.41 -19.33
N GLN A 537 4.79 30.17 -19.37
CA GLN A 537 5.28 29.51 -20.58
C GLN A 537 4.95 28.01 -20.56
N VAL A 538 5.02 27.36 -21.72
CA VAL A 538 4.89 25.90 -21.85
C VAL A 538 6.25 25.29 -22.18
N VAL A 539 6.67 24.31 -21.39
CA VAL A 539 7.92 23.56 -21.55
C VAL A 539 7.59 22.07 -21.41
N GLU A 540 7.93 21.25 -22.41
CA GLU A 540 7.69 19.78 -22.39
C GLU A 540 6.24 19.41 -22.00
N GLY A 541 5.28 20.14 -22.58
CA GLY A 541 3.85 19.92 -22.35
C GLY A 541 3.34 20.36 -20.97
N ALA A 542 4.14 21.07 -20.17
CA ALA A 542 3.75 21.59 -18.86
C ALA A 542 3.78 23.12 -18.82
N VAL A 543 2.84 23.73 -18.10
CA VAL A 543 2.82 25.17 -17.82
C VAL A 543 3.74 25.48 -16.64
N LYS A 544 4.58 26.51 -16.79
CA LYS A 544 5.38 27.09 -15.71
C LYS A 544 5.07 28.57 -15.56
N GLY A 545 4.87 29.04 -14.32
CA GLY A 545 4.82 30.47 -14.02
C GLY A 545 6.20 31.11 -14.13
N VAL A 546 6.23 32.40 -14.46
CA VAL A 546 7.44 33.21 -14.63
C VAL A 546 7.38 34.48 -13.78
N LYS A 547 6.22 35.14 -13.74
CA LYS A 547 5.95 36.32 -12.92
C LYS A 547 4.45 36.44 -12.68
N SER A 548 4.05 37.11 -11.60
CA SER A 548 2.62 37.34 -11.35
C SER A 548 1.94 38.09 -12.51
N GLY A 549 0.75 37.64 -12.92
CA GLY A 549 0.03 38.19 -14.07
C GLY A 549 -1.06 37.27 -14.58
N ARG A 550 -1.75 37.69 -15.65
CA ARG A 550 -2.84 36.90 -16.26
C ARG A 550 -2.63 36.74 -17.77
N ALA A 551 -2.74 35.51 -18.23
CA ALA A 551 -2.64 35.17 -19.65
C ALA A 551 -3.74 34.20 -20.06
N MET A 552 -3.95 34.10 -21.37
CA MET A 552 -4.71 33.03 -22.02
C MET A 552 -3.73 32.14 -22.76
N LEU A 553 -3.69 30.86 -22.39
CA LEU A 553 -2.87 29.86 -23.05
C LEU A 553 -3.68 29.18 -24.14
N ARG A 554 -3.16 29.14 -25.37
CA ARG A 554 -3.85 28.58 -26.54
C ARG A 554 -2.99 27.52 -27.21
N GLY A 555 -3.54 26.31 -27.36
CA GLY A 555 -2.97 25.19 -28.09
C GLY A 555 -3.67 24.99 -29.43
N SER A 556 -2.93 24.62 -30.48
CA SER A 556 -3.52 24.34 -31.81
C SER A 556 -2.89 23.12 -32.48
N TYR A 557 -3.73 22.26 -33.08
CA TYR A 557 -3.33 21.07 -33.86
C TYR A 557 -4.37 20.81 -34.97
N GLU A 558 -3.93 20.68 -36.23
CA GLU A 558 -4.76 20.33 -37.41
C GLU A 558 -6.15 20.99 -37.52
N GLY A 559 -6.26 22.26 -37.11
CA GLY A 559 -7.51 23.03 -37.15
C GLY A 559 -8.33 22.99 -35.86
N THR A 560 -8.00 22.10 -34.93
CA THR A 560 -8.51 22.12 -33.55
C THR A 560 -7.75 23.16 -32.72
N THR A 561 -8.48 23.89 -31.88
CA THR A 561 -7.93 24.84 -30.91
C THR A 561 -8.49 24.51 -29.53
N VAL A 562 -7.62 24.53 -28.52
CA VAL A 562 -8.01 24.53 -27.10
C VAL A 562 -7.42 25.76 -26.42
N GLU A 563 -8.12 26.33 -25.45
CA GLU A 563 -7.65 27.49 -24.71
C GLU A 563 -8.15 27.49 -23.27
N PHE A 564 -7.31 27.97 -22.34
CA PHE A 564 -7.70 28.19 -20.95
C PHE A 564 -6.91 29.36 -20.32
N PRO A 565 -7.54 30.13 -19.43
CA PRO A 565 -6.88 31.19 -18.69
C PRO A 565 -5.88 30.64 -17.66
N VAL A 566 -4.73 31.30 -17.57
CA VAL A 566 -3.67 31.04 -16.58
C VAL A 566 -3.48 32.30 -15.74
N VAL A 567 -3.56 32.14 -14.43
CA VAL A 567 -3.30 33.18 -13.44
C VAL A 567 -2.05 32.80 -12.64
N VAL A 568 -1.02 33.62 -12.72
CA VAL A 568 0.22 33.40 -11.97
C VAL A 568 0.17 34.27 -10.73
N GLU A 569 0.22 33.65 -9.55
CA GLU A 569 0.17 34.31 -8.24
C GLU A 569 1.32 33.77 -7.37
N ILE A 570 2.41 34.55 -7.30
CA ILE A 570 3.61 34.20 -6.53
C ILE A 570 3.48 34.77 -5.12
N GLY A 571 3.13 33.92 -4.16
CA GLY A 571 3.12 34.27 -2.73
C GLY A 571 4.50 34.08 -2.09
N ALA A 572 4.80 34.83 -1.03
CA ALA A 572 6.07 34.75 -0.31
C ALA A 572 5.86 34.88 1.21
N GLY A 573 6.60 34.08 1.97
CA GLY A 573 6.62 34.06 3.43
C GLY A 573 5.26 33.76 4.04
N GLU A 574 4.92 34.50 5.09
CA GLU A 574 3.61 34.46 5.74
C GLU A 574 2.75 35.61 5.23
N MET A 575 1.50 35.30 4.87
CA MET A 575 0.51 36.32 4.54
C MET A 575 -0.69 36.20 5.46
N VAL A 576 -1.03 37.29 6.15
CA VAL A 576 -2.24 37.38 6.95
C VAL A 576 -3.43 37.61 6.02
N HIS A 577 -4.42 36.73 6.11
CA HIS A 577 -5.66 36.84 5.34
C HIS A 577 -6.85 37.33 6.18
N GLU A 578 -6.82 37.16 7.49
CA GLU A 578 -7.80 37.69 8.45
C GLU A 578 -7.07 37.96 9.77
N ASP A 579 -7.15 39.16 10.32
CA ASP A 579 -6.50 39.58 11.58
C ASP A 579 -7.50 39.71 12.75
N PHE A 580 -8.77 39.46 12.46
CA PHE A 580 -9.92 39.64 13.33
C PHE A 580 -9.99 41.05 13.93
N ALA A 581 -9.48 42.08 13.25
CA ALA A 581 -9.58 43.46 13.73
C ALA A 581 -10.99 44.05 13.51
N ASP A 582 -11.66 43.71 12.40
CA ASP A 582 -13.04 44.12 12.08
C ASP A 582 -14.04 42.96 12.28
N VAL A 583 -14.36 42.68 13.53
CA VAL A 583 -15.33 41.64 13.91
C VAL A 583 -16.79 42.08 13.77
N ALA A 584 -17.05 43.36 13.49
CA ALA A 584 -18.42 43.89 13.42
C ALA A 584 -19.16 43.40 12.17
N SER A 585 -18.41 43.03 11.12
CA SER A 585 -18.91 42.55 9.84
C SER A 585 -18.83 41.02 9.67
N LEU A 586 -18.22 40.30 10.63
CA LEU A 586 -18.07 38.84 10.59
C LEU A 586 -19.42 38.13 10.79
N PRO A 587 -19.89 37.32 9.82
CA PRO A 587 -21.11 36.54 9.98
C PRO A 587 -20.87 35.40 10.97
N VAL A 588 -21.47 35.51 12.16
CA VAL A 588 -21.39 34.47 13.19
C VAL A 588 -22.79 33.96 13.53
N THR A 589 -22.97 32.65 13.39
CA THR A 589 -24.19 31.96 13.81
C THR A 589 -23.86 30.95 14.89
N ALA A 590 -24.87 30.53 15.65
CA ALA A 590 -24.67 29.50 16.68
C ALA A 590 -25.92 28.66 16.88
N SER A 591 -25.71 27.47 17.44
CA SER A 591 -26.79 26.61 17.91
C SER A 591 -27.63 27.29 19.00
N SER A 592 -28.88 26.84 19.17
CA SER A 592 -29.81 27.39 20.18
C SER A 592 -29.35 27.30 21.64
N ALA A 593 -28.30 26.52 21.91
CA ALA A 593 -27.68 26.42 23.23
C ALA A 593 -26.73 27.58 23.55
N VAL A 594 -26.34 28.39 22.56
CA VAL A 594 -25.44 29.53 22.71
C VAL A 594 -26.26 30.82 22.72
N ALA A 595 -26.01 31.68 23.70
CA ALA A 595 -26.71 32.96 23.85
C ALA A 595 -25.73 34.10 24.18
N GLN A 596 -26.21 35.35 24.08
CA GLN A 596 -25.45 36.55 24.48
C GLN A 596 -24.05 36.67 23.84
N MET A 597 -23.91 36.22 22.58
CA MET A 597 -22.66 36.32 21.84
C MET A 597 -22.26 37.78 21.60
N ARG A 598 -21.00 38.10 21.88
CA ARG A 598 -20.38 39.39 21.55
C ARG A 598 -18.87 39.20 21.37
N PHE A 599 -18.27 40.00 20.52
CA PHE A 599 -16.81 40.13 20.50
C PHE A 599 -16.35 41.22 21.46
N ASP A 600 -15.23 40.98 22.16
CA ASP A 600 -14.62 41.90 23.10
C ASP A 600 -13.09 41.87 22.95
N SER A 601 -12.54 42.89 22.29
CA SER A 601 -11.10 43.06 22.07
C SER A 601 -10.33 43.52 23.31
N SER A 602 -11.01 43.85 24.41
CA SER A 602 -10.35 44.16 25.69
C SER A 602 -9.97 42.92 26.49
N ILE A 603 -10.53 41.76 26.12
CA ILE A 603 -10.26 40.47 26.75
C ILE A 603 -9.33 39.70 25.82
N LEU A 604 -8.01 39.78 26.02
CA LEU A 604 -7.05 39.03 25.21
C LEU A 604 -6.22 38.06 26.07
N PRO A 605 -5.77 36.92 25.50
CA PRO A 605 -4.81 36.05 26.15
C PRO A 605 -3.52 36.79 26.53
N ALA A 606 -2.84 36.32 27.56
CA ALA A 606 -1.61 36.95 28.02
C ALA A 606 -0.55 36.93 26.91
N GLY A 607 -0.04 38.11 26.54
CA GLY A 607 0.96 38.27 25.48
C GLY A 607 0.39 38.60 24.10
N TRP A 608 -0.94 38.58 23.93
CA TRP A 608 -1.57 39.07 22.70
C TRP A 608 -1.72 40.59 22.75
N SER A 609 -1.35 41.25 21.65
CA SER A 609 -1.51 42.70 21.45
C SER A 609 -2.66 43.04 20.50
N ASP A 610 -3.27 42.03 19.89
CA ASP A 610 -4.27 42.06 18.83
C ASP A 610 -5.09 40.75 18.81
N GLY A 611 -6.06 40.67 17.91
CA GLY A 611 -7.08 39.62 17.87
C GLY A 611 -8.36 40.04 18.60
N ASN A 612 -9.26 39.09 18.76
CA ASN A 612 -10.56 39.32 19.39
C ASN A 612 -11.02 38.10 20.20
N THR A 613 -11.82 38.34 21.23
CA THR A 613 -12.45 37.26 22.01
C THR A 613 -13.94 37.24 21.82
N LEU A 614 -14.46 36.11 21.36
CA LEU A 614 -15.88 35.81 21.36
C LEU A 614 -16.29 35.38 22.76
N VAL A 615 -17.17 36.17 23.39
CA VAL A 615 -17.74 35.90 24.71
C VAL A 615 -19.21 35.53 24.56
N PHE A 616 -19.64 34.44 25.22
CA PHE A 616 -21.00 33.91 25.09
C PHE A 616 -21.43 33.11 26.32
N ASP A 617 -22.73 32.92 26.46
CA ASP A 617 -23.33 32.01 27.44
C ASP A 617 -23.60 30.64 26.81
N LEU A 618 -23.24 29.56 27.50
CA LEU A 618 -23.47 28.19 27.06
C LEU A 618 -24.49 27.47 27.95
N ASN A 619 -25.64 27.17 27.37
CA ASN A 619 -26.73 26.40 27.97
C ASN A 619 -26.66 24.91 27.61
N THR A 620 -27.61 24.12 28.14
CA THR A 620 -27.72 22.70 27.82
C THR A 620 -28.23 22.49 26.39
N GLY A 621 -27.49 21.73 25.57
CA GLY A 621 -27.90 21.34 24.22
C GLY A 621 -27.13 20.14 23.69
N ARG A 622 -27.62 19.57 22.59
CA ARG A 622 -26.95 18.47 21.87
C ARG A 622 -25.99 19.07 20.84
N ALA A 623 -24.71 18.73 20.94
CA ALA A 623 -23.64 19.21 20.04
C ALA A 623 -23.67 20.75 19.83
N PRO A 624 -23.59 21.54 20.91
CA PRO A 624 -23.58 23.00 20.79
C PRO A 624 -22.41 23.45 19.92
N ASN A 625 -22.66 24.41 19.03
CA ASN A 625 -21.66 24.89 18.09
C ASN A 625 -21.84 26.38 17.75
N ILE A 626 -20.75 26.97 17.28
CA ILE A 626 -20.64 28.32 16.73
C ILE A 626 -20.05 28.18 15.33
N VAL A 627 -20.60 28.90 14.35
CA VAL A 627 -20.11 28.94 12.97
C VAL A 627 -19.69 30.35 12.65
N ILE A 628 -18.43 30.52 12.25
CA ILE A 628 -17.90 31.75 11.66
C ILE A 628 -17.94 31.53 10.14
N ASP A 629 -18.91 32.16 9.49
CA ASP A 629 -19.19 32.04 8.05
C ASP A 629 -18.46 33.17 7.31
N HIS A 630 -17.13 33.04 7.25
CA HIS A 630 -16.23 34.01 6.64
C HIS A 630 -15.46 33.34 5.49
N SER A 631 -16.00 33.49 4.28
CA SER A 631 -15.40 32.92 3.08
C SER A 631 -14.19 33.76 2.64
N MET A 632 -13.02 33.11 2.59
CA MET A 632 -11.74 33.73 2.28
C MET A 632 -10.92 32.86 1.31
N ARG A 633 -10.63 33.41 0.12
CA ARG A 633 -9.77 32.77 -0.88
C ARG A 633 -8.30 33.03 -0.52
N PHE A 634 -7.50 31.97 -0.44
CA PHE A 634 -6.06 32.09 -0.33
C PHE A 634 -5.44 32.47 -1.67
N PHE A 635 -4.45 33.36 -1.62
CA PHE A 635 -3.73 33.80 -2.81
C PHE A 635 -2.80 32.68 -3.28
N GLY A 636 -2.67 32.45 -4.58
CA GLY A 636 -1.73 31.49 -5.15
C GLY A 636 -1.82 30.09 -4.52
N LEU A 637 -0.64 29.51 -4.31
CA LEU A 637 -0.46 28.13 -3.86
C LEU A 637 0.30 28.10 -2.52
N PRO A 638 -0.37 28.32 -1.37
CA PRO A 638 0.27 28.16 -0.08
C PRO A 638 0.54 26.69 0.24
N ASP A 639 1.65 26.42 0.95
CA ASP A 639 1.99 25.09 1.46
C ASP A 639 1.16 24.72 2.69
N SER A 640 0.73 25.73 3.44
CA SER A 640 -0.15 25.54 4.58
C SER A 640 -0.89 26.82 4.94
N VAL A 641 -1.91 26.67 5.77
CA VAL A 641 -2.56 27.79 6.45
C VAL A 641 -2.60 27.55 7.94
N SER A 642 -2.66 28.61 8.76
CA SER A 642 -2.78 28.47 10.20
C SER A 642 -3.80 29.42 10.81
N MET A 643 -4.37 29.00 11.92
CA MET A 643 -5.17 29.84 12.82
C MET A 643 -4.62 29.75 14.24
N GLN A 644 -4.47 30.88 14.92
CA GLN A 644 -4.11 30.90 16.33
C GLN A 644 -5.36 31.10 17.20
N ILE A 645 -5.60 30.15 18.11
CA ILE A 645 -6.81 30.11 18.93
C ILE A 645 -6.46 29.82 20.39
N LYS A 646 -7.05 30.60 21.30
CA LYS A 646 -7.06 30.31 22.75
C LYS A 646 -8.35 29.61 23.16
N ASN A 647 -8.22 28.37 23.60
CA ASN A 647 -9.32 27.51 24.04
C ASN A 647 -9.59 27.62 25.55
N TRP A 648 -10.11 28.74 26.03
CA TRP A 648 -10.36 28.97 27.46
C TRP A 648 -11.20 27.86 28.10
N ASP A 649 -10.82 27.44 29.30
CA ASP A 649 -11.51 26.40 30.10
C ASP A 649 -11.71 25.06 29.35
N SER A 650 -10.97 24.83 28.26
CA SER A 650 -11.18 23.67 27.37
C SER A 650 -12.62 23.59 26.82
N ILE A 651 -13.19 24.74 26.46
CA ILE A 651 -14.56 24.86 25.97
C ILE A 651 -14.77 24.26 24.56
N ILE A 652 -13.72 24.19 23.73
CA ILE A 652 -13.80 23.66 22.36
C ILE A 652 -13.51 22.16 22.35
N SER A 653 -14.42 21.37 21.77
CA SER A 653 -14.21 19.93 21.55
C SER A 653 -13.53 19.64 20.22
N SER A 654 -13.90 20.37 19.17
CA SER A 654 -13.31 20.25 17.84
C SER A 654 -13.63 21.48 17.00
N ILE A 655 -12.82 21.73 15.97
CA ILE A 655 -13.05 22.77 14.96
C ILE A 655 -13.07 22.09 13.59
N SER A 656 -14.15 22.26 12.85
CA SER A 656 -14.25 21.82 11.46
C SER A 656 -14.01 23.03 10.55
N CYS A 657 -12.99 22.94 9.70
CA CYS A 657 -12.65 23.94 8.69
C CYS A 657 -13.14 23.41 7.35
N GLU A 658 -14.09 24.11 6.72
CA GLU A 658 -14.63 23.72 5.42
C GLU A 658 -13.91 24.50 4.32
N PHE A 659 -13.31 23.77 3.38
CA PHE A 659 -12.55 24.34 2.27
C PHE A 659 -13.16 23.94 0.93
N THR A 660 -13.08 24.84 -0.04
CA THR A 660 -13.45 24.61 -1.44
C THR A 660 -12.29 24.95 -2.37
N CYS A 661 -12.15 24.16 -3.43
CA CYS A 661 -11.19 24.29 -4.51
C CYS A 661 -11.87 24.01 -5.86
N PRO A 662 -11.21 24.26 -7.02
CA PRO A 662 -11.79 23.95 -8.33
C PRO A 662 -12.20 22.48 -8.50
N THR A 663 -11.52 21.54 -7.84
CA THR A 663 -11.77 20.10 -7.96
C THR A 663 -12.79 19.56 -6.96
N GLY A 664 -13.23 20.35 -5.97
CA GLY A 664 -14.23 19.95 -4.99
C GLY A 664 -14.13 20.67 -3.64
N SER A 665 -14.70 20.07 -2.59
CA SER A 665 -14.67 20.62 -1.24
C SER A 665 -14.28 19.55 -0.22
N TRP A 666 -13.68 19.95 0.90
CA TRP A 666 -13.32 19.04 1.98
C TRP A 666 -13.41 19.71 3.36
N ILE A 667 -13.41 18.87 4.40
CA ILE A 667 -13.41 19.32 5.79
C ILE A 667 -12.14 18.85 6.48
N HIS A 668 -11.41 19.76 7.11
CA HIS A 668 -10.31 19.44 8.01
C HIS A 668 -10.75 19.63 9.46
N THR A 669 -10.57 18.63 10.31
CA THR A 669 -10.98 18.70 11.72
C THR A 669 -9.77 18.84 12.63
N LEU A 670 -9.77 19.92 13.41
CA LEU A 670 -8.77 20.20 14.44
C LEU A 670 -9.32 19.81 15.82
N THR A 671 -8.44 19.31 16.69
CA THR A 671 -8.75 19.05 18.10
C THR A 671 -7.94 20.01 18.96
N PRO A 672 -8.55 21.09 19.47
CA PRO A 672 -7.83 22.06 20.27
C PRO A 672 -7.28 21.48 21.56
N GLU A 673 -6.06 21.86 21.90
CA GLU A 673 -5.43 21.50 23.17
C GLU A 673 -6.18 22.16 24.35
N ALA A 674 -6.24 21.44 25.48
CA ALA A 674 -6.96 21.86 26.67
C ALA A 674 -6.36 23.15 27.26
N ASP A 675 -7.17 24.21 27.33
CA ASP A 675 -6.79 25.51 27.90
C ASP A 675 -5.47 26.09 27.38
N SER A 676 -5.21 25.91 26.09
CA SER A 676 -3.98 26.35 25.42
C SER A 676 -4.22 27.56 24.51
N ASP A 677 -3.17 28.37 24.34
CA ASP A 677 -3.01 29.31 23.22
C ASP A 677 -2.10 28.64 22.20
N SER A 678 -2.70 28.15 21.11
CA SER A 678 -2.02 27.28 20.16
C SER A 678 -2.26 27.73 18.73
N VAL A 679 -1.27 27.48 17.88
CA VAL A 679 -1.34 27.67 16.43
C VAL A 679 -1.69 26.33 15.79
N TYR A 680 -2.82 26.28 15.10
CA TYR A 680 -3.27 25.10 14.39
C TYR A 680 -2.95 25.28 12.91
N VAL A 681 -2.17 24.36 12.35
CA VAL A 681 -1.73 24.39 10.95
C VAL A 681 -2.50 23.33 10.16
N VAL A 682 -3.05 23.74 9.01
CA VAL A 682 -3.65 22.86 8.02
C VAL A 682 -2.68 22.75 6.84
N PRO A 683 -2.08 21.58 6.59
CA PRO A 683 -1.21 21.38 5.44
C PRO A 683 -2.03 21.43 4.15
N LEU A 684 -1.51 22.13 3.15
CA LEU A 684 -2.04 22.19 1.79
C LEU A 684 -1.02 21.64 0.77
N SER A 685 0.19 21.26 1.22
CA SER A 685 1.26 20.69 0.40
C SER A 685 0.88 19.39 -0.31
N ASP A 686 -0.10 18.65 0.21
CA ASP A 686 -0.55 17.38 -0.37
C ASP A 686 -1.55 17.57 -1.53
N ARG A 687 -1.93 18.82 -1.82
CA ARG A 687 -2.88 19.17 -2.89
C ARG A 687 -2.20 19.31 -4.25
N GLY A 688 -2.91 18.94 -5.30
CA GLY A 688 -2.43 19.14 -6.67
C GLY A 688 -2.51 20.61 -7.08
N VAL A 689 -1.71 21.02 -8.07
CA VAL A 689 -1.75 22.40 -8.60
C VAL A 689 -3.16 22.78 -9.09
N SER A 690 -3.92 21.84 -9.66
CA SER A 690 -5.31 22.03 -10.11
C SER A 690 -6.32 22.25 -8.96
N ASP A 691 -5.95 21.97 -7.72
CA ASP A 691 -6.78 22.26 -6.53
C ASP A 691 -6.67 23.73 -6.11
N PHE A 692 -5.82 24.54 -6.74
CA PHE A 692 -5.66 25.94 -6.38
C PHE A 692 -6.46 26.87 -7.30
N PRO A 693 -7.02 27.96 -6.75
CA PRO A 693 -6.84 28.46 -5.39
C PRO A 693 -7.80 27.81 -4.40
N VAL A 694 -7.34 27.67 -3.16
CA VAL A 694 -8.16 27.17 -2.05
C VAL A 694 -8.92 28.32 -1.40
N THR A 695 -10.17 28.08 -1.04
CA THR A 695 -11.01 28.98 -0.24
C THR A 695 -11.36 28.29 1.07
N LEU A 696 -11.18 28.97 2.19
CA LEU A 696 -11.84 28.58 3.44
C LEU A 696 -13.24 29.18 3.42
N ASP A 697 -14.28 28.35 3.46
CA ASP A 697 -15.66 28.80 3.38
C ASP A 697 -16.19 29.20 4.77
N ASN A 698 -15.99 28.34 5.76
CA ASN A 698 -16.39 28.61 7.14
C ASN A 698 -15.60 27.80 8.17
N LEU A 699 -15.68 28.26 9.42
CA LEU A 699 -15.18 27.57 10.61
C LEU A 699 -16.33 27.20 11.51
N LYS A 700 -16.52 25.90 11.76
CA LYS A 700 -17.51 25.38 12.69
C LYS A 700 -16.87 24.83 13.95
N ILE A 701 -17.10 25.52 15.06
CA ILE A 701 -16.51 25.22 16.36
C ILE A 701 -17.52 24.48 17.21
N TYR A 702 -17.23 23.22 17.54
CA TYR A 702 -18.04 22.41 18.44
C TYR A 702 -17.60 22.64 19.89
N LEU A 703 -18.59 22.82 20.77
CA LEU A 703 -18.38 23.18 22.16
C LEU A 703 -18.61 21.98 23.08
N SER A 704 -17.84 21.91 24.16
CA SER A 704 -17.97 20.91 25.21
C SER A 704 -19.28 21.08 25.97
N THR A 705 -20.09 20.03 26.03
CA THR A 705 -21.33 20.01 26.81
C THR A 705 -21.09 20.01 28.33
N GLN A 706 -19.84 19.83 28.77
CA GLN A 706 -19.47 19.80 30.18
C GLN A 706 -19.16 21.20 30.74
N GLN A 707 -18.79 22.17 29.88
CA GLN A 707 -18.31 23.49 30.28
C GLN A 707 -19.42 24.58 30.19
N LYS A 708 -20.61 24.27 30.72
CA LYS A 708 -21.76 25.19 30.71
C LYS A 708 -21.52 26.41 31.61
N GLY A 709 -22.18 27.52 31.32
CA GLY A 709 -22.17 28.72 32.17
C GLY A 709 -22.15 30.02 31.38
N THR A 710 -22.04 31.12 32.10
CA THR A 710 -22.00 32.47 31.53
C THR A 710 -20.57 32.89 31.22
N ASP A 711 -20.40 33.83 30.29
CA ASP A 711 -19.11 34.43 29.91
C ASP A 711 -18.02 33.40 29.51
N ARG A 712 -18.39 32.36 28.77
CA ARG A 712 -17.46 31.46 28.08
C ARG A 712 -16.75 32.19 26.96
N LYS A 713 -15.49 31.82 26.68
CA LYS A 713 -14.57 32.61 25.84
C LYS A 713 -13.86 31.73 24.83
N ILE A 714 -13.72 32.26 23.62
CA ILE A 714 -12.77 31.75 22.62
C ILE A 714 -12.06 32.96 22.04
N SER A 715 -10.73 32.98 22.05
CA SER A 715 -9.96 34.06 21.42
C SER A 715 -9.39 33.62 20.09
N PHE A 716 -9.52 34.48 19.09
CA PHE A 716 -9.02 34.29 17.73
C PHE A 716 -7.97 35.35 17.42
N ARG A 717 -6.91 34.92 16.74
CA ARG A 717 -5.90 35.77 16.14
C ARG A 717 -5.74 35.43 14.67
N ASP A 718 -4.73 36.03 14.04
CA ASP A 718 -4.42 35.95 12.62
C ASP A 718 -4.63 34.56 12.01
N PHE A 719 -5.38 34.56 10.91
CA PHE A 719 -5.40 33.50 9.93
C PHE A 719 -4.33 33.78 8.88
N LYS A 720 -3.40 32.85 8.71
CA LYS A 720 -2.21 33.02 7.85
C LYS A 720 -2.13 31.96 6.78
N ALA A 721 -1.59 32.32 5.62
CA ALA A 721 -1.11 31.40 4.59
C ALA A 721 0.42 31.44 4.54
N TYR A 722 1.05 30.29 4.31
CA TYR A 722 2.51 30.14 4.26
C TYR A 722 2.92 29.67 2.86
N TYR A 723 3.88 30.36 2.27
CA TYR A 723 4.31 30.15 0.89
C TYR A 723 5.74 29.62 0.81
N PRO A 724 6.07 28.90 -0.28
CA PRO A 724 7.39 28.32 -0.48
C PRO A 724 8.51 29.34 -0.72
N HIS A 725 8.20 30.54 -1.25
CA HIS A 725 9.19 31.61 -1.35
C HIS A 725 9.47 32.24 0.00
N GLU A 726 10.74 32.52 0.28
CA GLU A 726 11.11 33.35 1.44
C GLU A 726 10.60 34.79 1.26
N ALA A 727 10.17 35.43 2.35
CA ALA A 727 9.74 36.83 2.31
C ALA A 727 10.90 37.73 1.85
N THR A 728 10.74 38.43 0.72
CA THR A 728 11.77 39.31 0.16
C THR A 728 12.04 40.56 1.02
N ASP A 729 11.16 40.89 1.97
CA ASP A 729 11.20 42.12 2.80
C ASP A 729 11.31 41.87 4.32
N GLY A 730 11.82 40.70 4.73
CA GLY A 730 12.22 40.50 6.13
C GLY A 730 13.49 41.29 6.46
N ILE A 731 13.56 41.97 7.62
CA ILE A 731 14.75 42.73 8.02
C ILE A 731 15.91 41.76 8.31
N VAL A 732 16.82 41.61 7.33
CA VAL A 732 17.99 40.72 7.41
C VAL A 732 18.99 41.17 8.49
N ALA A 733 19.07 42.49 8.79
CA ALA A 733 19.82 43.05 9.91
C ALA A 733 19.40 44.50 10.24
N PRO A 734 19.16 44.88 11.51
CA PRO A 734 18.90 46.28 11.86
C PRO A 734 20.20 47.10 11.89
N VAL A 735 20.39 48.04 10.97
CA VAL A 735 21.53 48.97 10.98
C VAL A 735 21.20 50.18 11.88
N ARG A 736 22.02 50.43 12.91
CA ARG A 736 21.92 51.63 13.75
C ARG A 736 22.51 52.82 12.99
N GLU A 737 21.73 53.87 12.76
CA GLU A 737 22.26 55.12 12.22
C GLU A 737 23.21 55.78 13.26
N PRO A 738 24.45 56.14 12.91
CA PRO A 738 25.40 56.72 13.86
C PRO A 738 24.87 58.05 14.43
N GLY A 739 24.81 58.15 15.76
CA GLY A 739 24.42 59.38 16.45
C GLY A 739 23.03 59.37 17.06
N LEU A 740 22.08 58.56 16.57
CA LEU A 740 20.76 58.41 17.19
C LEU A 740 20.81 57.34 18.30
N THR A 741 20.37 57.71 19.51
CA THR A 741 20.34 56.82 20.66
C THR A 741 18.96 56.82 21.29
N VAL A 742 18.38 55.64 21.45
CA VAL A 742 17.06 55.47 22.06
C VAL A 742 17.19 54.52 23.23
N PHE A 743 16.72 54.97 24.40
CA PHE A 743 16.77 54.18 25.62
C PHE A 743 15.59 54.51 26.52
N LYS A 744 15.34 53.60 27.46
CA LYS A 744 14.28 53.72 28.44
C LYS A 744 14.65 54.77 29.50
N SER A 745 13.88 55.86 29.60
CA SER A 745 14.04 56.86 30.68
C SER A 745 13.27 56.45 31.94
N SER A 746 12.13 55.78 31.79
CA SER A 746 11.31 55.25 32.89
C SER A 746 10.46 54.05 32.43
N PRO A 747 9.74 53.32 33.32
CA PRO A 747 8.95 52.14 32.98
C PRO A 747 7.95 52.30 31.82
N GLY A 748 7.51 53.52 31.51
CA GLY A 748 6.57 53.82 30.41
C GLY A 748 7.02 54.97 29.51
N SER A 749 8.32 55.30 29.48
CA SER A 749 8.84 56.41 28.68
C SER A 749 10.15 56.06 27.98
N LEU A 750 10.30 56.57 26.76
CA LEU A 750 11.49 56.47 25.93
C LEU A 750 12.14 57.85 25.78
N MET A 751 13.45 57.92 25.98
CA MET A 751 14.26 59.07 25.60
C MET A 751 14.95 58.79 24.28
N ILE A 752 14.88 59.78 23.38
CA ILE A 752 15.52 59.78 22.06
C ILE A 752 16.49 60.95 22.03
N GLU A 753 17.76 60.67 21.77
CA GLU A 753 18.84 61.64 21.70
C GLU A 753 19.59 61.58 20.37
N GLY A 754 20.19 62.71 19.97
CA GLY A 754 20.99 62.81 18.75
C GLY A 754 20.20 63.23 17.51
N LEU A 755 19.03 63.85 17.70
CA LEU A 755 18.33 64.57 16.64
C LEU A 755 19.05 65.90 16.35
N ALA A 756 18.85 66.47 15.16
CA ALA A 756 19.40 67.79 14.85
C ALA A 756 18.86 68.85 15.83
N THR A 757 19.71 69.79 16.26
CA THR A 757 19.31 70.87 17.17
C THR A 757 18.25 71.74 16.50
N TYR A 758 17.00 71.53 16.89
CA TYR A 758 15.81 72.13 16.33
C TYR A 758 14.68 72.07 17.37
N GLU A 759 13.79 73.07 17.39
CA GLU A 759 12.60 73.08 18.23
C GLU A 759 11.36 72.97 17.34
N GLY A 760 10.62 71.86 17.45
CA GLY A 760 9.43 71.60 16.63
C GLY A 760 8.84 70.21 16.86
N SER A 761 7.90 69.78 16.01
CA SER A 761 7.20 68.49 16.17
C SER A 761 7.97 67.31 15.57
N ALA A 762 7.79 66.13 16.17
CA ALA A 762 8.30 64.86 15.65
C ALA A 762 7.25 63.76 15.78
N SER A 763 7.19 62.89 14.78
CA SER A 763 6.40 61.66 14.81
C SER A 763 7.31 60.47 15.07
N VAL A 764 7.04 59.72 16.13
CA VAL A 764 7.82 58.56 16.55
C VAL A 764 7.02 57.31 16.29
N THR A 765 7.58 56.42 15.46
CA THR A 765 7.02 55.12 15.12
C THR A 765 7.81 54.03 15.81
N LEU A 766 7.14 53.13 16.50
CA LEU A 766 7.74 51.91 17.05
C LEU A 766 7.26 50.71 16.22
N SER A 767 8.18 49.86 15.79
CA SER A 767 7.89 48.62 15.06
C SER A 767 8.62 47.43 15.70
N ASP A 768 8.10 46.22 15.46
CA ASP A 768 8.83 44.99 15.79
C ASP A 768 9.91 44.67 14.74
N MET A 769 10.65 43.58 14.96
CA MET A 769 11.74 43.14 14.07
C MET A 769 11.27 42.61 12.71
N ASN A 770 9.95 42.42 12.51
CA ASN A 770 9.35 42.02 11.24
C ASN A 770 8.81 43.23 10.46
N GLY A 771 9.09 44.46 10.92
CA GLY A 771 8.67 45.70 10.27
C GLY A 771 7.24 46.14 10.60
N ARG A 772 6.51 45.39 11.42
CA ARG A 772 5.13 45.71 11.80
C ARG A 772 5.10 46.86 12.79
N ARG A 773 4.32 47.90 12.47
CA ARG A 773 4.15 49.09 13.32
C ARG A 773 3.30 48.76 14.56
N LEU A 774 3.88 48.95 15.73
CA LEU A 774 3.25 48.76 17.04
C LEU A 774 2.57 50.03 17.55
N VAL A 775 3.21 51.19 17.38
CA VAL A 775 2.63 52.48 17.76
C VAL A 775 3.20 53.62 16.92
N MET A 776 2.43 54.70 16.76
CA MET A 776 2.86 55.99 16.22
C MET A 776 2.42 57.10 17.16
N LEU A 777 3.34 57.97 17.55
CA LEU A 777 3.13 58.99 18.58
C LEU A 777 3.69 60.32 18.11
N GLU A 778 2.91 61.38 18.26
CA GLU A 778 3.39 62.75 18.03
C GLU A 778 4.01 63.30 19.33
N THR A 779 5.18 63.92 19.20
CA THR A 779 5.93 64.54 20.30
C THR A 779 6.61 65.84 19.83
N SER A 780 7.29 66.54 20.74
CA SER A 780 8.12 67.71 20.41
C SER A 780 9.60 67.44 20.67
N VAL A 781 10.45 68.01 19.83
CA VAL A 781 11.91 67.99 19.96
C VAL A 781 12.35 69.26 20.68
N SER A 782 13.18 69.10 21.72
CA SER A 782 13.75 70.22 22.44
C SER A 782 14.87 70.91 21.63
N PRO A 783 15.22 72.18 21.93
CA PRO A 783 16.33 72.88 21.27
C PRO A 783 17.68 72.15 21.32
N SER A 784 17.85 71.21 22.26
CA SER A 784 19.05 70.37 22.39
C SER A 784 19.02 69.09 21.53
N GLY A 785 17.99 68.87 20.71
CA GLY A 785 17.90 67.71 19.82
C GLY A 785 17.49 66.41 20.52
N THR A 786 16.65 66.51 21.55
CA THR A 786 16.13 65.36 22.32
C THR A 786 14.62 65.37 22.35
N CYS A 787 13.98 64.19 22.33
CA CYS A 787 12.55 64.06 22.61
C CYS A 787 12.26 62.92 23.58
N GLU A 788 11.26 63.12 24.44
CA GLU A 788 10.75 62.10 25.34
C GLU A 788 9.37 61.66 24.86
N VAL A 789 9.13 60.34 24.87
CA VAL A 789 7.90 59.73 24.37
C VAL A 789 7.30 58.83 25.44
N LEU A 790 6.12 59.20 25.91
CA LEU A 790 5.30 58.37 26.78
C LEU A 790 4.62 57.27 25.96
N LEU A 791 4.91 56.02 26.29
CA LEU A 791 4.32 54.86 25.63
C LEU A 791 2.91 54.60 26.17
N PRO A 792 1.91 54.35 25.31
CA PRO A 792 0.53 54.11 25.73
C PRO A 792 0.35 52.76 26.45
N THR A 793 1.30 51.84 26.28
CA THR A 793 1.33 50.53 26.92
C THR A 793 2.76 50.12 27.29
N THR A 794 2.90 49.21 28.25
CA THR A 794 4.21 48.65 28.62
C THR A 794 4.66 47.68 27.53
N LEU A 795 5.79 47.95 26.87
CA LEU A 795 6.36 47.02 25.89
C LEU A 795 6.86 45.74 26.59
N SER A 796 6.75 44.61 25.90
CA SER A 796 7.34 43.35 26.33
C SER A 796 8.87 43.39 26.18
N ARG A 797 9.59 42.52 26.90
CA ARG A 797 11.05 42.43 26.73
C ARG A 797 11.36 41.97 25.31
N GLY A 798 12.19 42.72 24.60
CA GLY A 798 12.42 42.44 23.19
C GLY A 798 13.27 43.48 22.48
N VAL A 799 13.44 43.28 21.18
CA VAL A 799 14.10 44.24 20.28
C VAL A 799 13.05 44.90 19.42
N TYR A 800 13.12 46.22 19.31
CA TYR A 800 12.22 47.04 18.53
C TYR A 800 12.99 48.02 17.65
N LEU A 801 12.31 48.53 16.63
CA LEU A 801 12.79 49.60 15.78
C LEU A 801 12.02 50.88 16.09
N VAL A 802 12.74 51.96 16.33
CA VAL A 802 12.21 53.29 16.61
C VAL A 802 12.54 54.18 15.43
N GLY A 803 11.54 54.46 14.61
CA GLY A 803 11.60 55.47 13.56
C GLY A 803 11.21 56.84 14.09
N VAL A 804 11.95 57.88 13.76
CA VAL A 804 11.67 59.26 14.16
C VAL A 804 11.62 60.12 12.92
N GLN A 805 10.44 60.66 12.62
CA GLN A 805 10.22 61.63 11.56
C GLN A 805 10.24 63.04 12.15
N THR A 806 11.15 63.87 11.66
CA THR A 806 11.17 65.32 11.92
C THR A 806 11.05 66.09 10.60
N GLU A 807 10.93 67.41 10.65
CA GLU A 807 11.04 68.26 9.45
C GLU A 807 12.39 68.13 8.74
N THR A 808 13.44 67.75 9.49
CA THR A 808 14.80 67.59 8.95
C THR A 808 15.07 66.21 8.32
N GLY A 809 14.12 65.27 8.44
CA GLY A 809 14.21 63.93 7.85
C GLY A 809 13.75 62.80 8.78
N PHE A 810 13.76 61.58 8.23
CA PHE A 810 13.45 60.32 8.92
C PHE A 810 14.74 59.63 9.37
N ARG A 811 14.74 59.10 10.60
CA ARG A 811 15.87 58.37 11.20
C ARG A 811 15.38 57.11 11.90
N VAL A 812 16.20 56.07 11.99
CA VAL A 812 15.83 54.80 12.68
C VAL A 812 16.90 54.36 13.67
N ALA A 813 16.46 53.93 14.86
CA ALA A 813 17.31 53.33 15.88
C ALA A 813 16.72 52.01 16.43
N LYS A 814 17.61 51.13 16.87
CA LYS A 814 17.24 49.91 17.60
C LYS A 814 17.02 50.24 19.08
N LEU A 815 15.88 49.79 19.61
CA LEU A 815 15.58 49.77 21.04
C LEU A 815 15.65 48.33 21.55
N VAL A 816 16.32 48.12 22.66
CA VAL A 816 16.23 46.86 23.43
C VAL A 816 15.48 47.20 24.71
N TRP A 817 14.32 46.58 24.94
CA TRP A 817 13.39 46.92 26.01
C TRP A 817 13.39 45.92 27.17
#